data_AF-A0AA36NAF2-F1
#
_entry.id   AF-A0AA36NAF2-F1
#
_cell.length_a   1.000
_cell.length_b   1.000
_cell.length_c   1.000
_cell.angle_alpha   90.00
_cell.angle_beta   90.00
_cell.angle_gamma   90.00
#
_symmetry.space_group_name_H-M   'P 1'
#
loop_
_entity.id
_entity.type
_entity.pdbx_description
1 polymer ?
#
loop_
_entity_poly.entity_id
_entity_poly.type
_entity_poly.pdbx_seq_one_letter_code
_entity_poly.pdbx_strand_id
1 'polypeptide(L)'
;MSPELKEELTRLCEAGDSGEKLVCVAQQIMQLLRQNGLAHSATIPAKRIGVHHRNREGYGINVVDVQDLMHGMLSVGFCFSRVQAICVELPGADVQQCQDFNGRLLSTAGGALGHQDNTAIKHASIAGSHTNFVLRLFLDGVPSGHPDVSVEGALCLERLKMKDPSLHKACVEGLRWEVIQAVVAEQVPKTIEVIQRAGNTTLHRPEHELQCMLRMHSLWRAKRAAGLTADYAAIRKQALASQPQCSSSMPSMFVFLLRHCGGEEAPLLEETQRFVRSNSPSNRCLPAPVWAQLSHDVKGSVQQFSRFRHGLLNCAYVRQNITETTARAMSAKTNRPSLAAAEDIMCEMSRMALGLSEEVRSRHALVTATSLTEMAMCSFVLGLRHAQGEKQWKSLQAIAHDWVQVVRIVTGKDLASPWKEFAQGDDAASSGNNPTKPILSHVCMEHPLHNCYVDGQNVYNPAHVPCTAMHMHAFRMRELNADGSLKEPAVLLQEMGFEAGAHVRRRATKEEGVLDDIKGGMVRVDMGGGILAKVAIEEFLQGGWVIFSPKAGPVYLHDPTIAPPSSNDEYKAQHLLATIVCQVHDMGSELELQNWDLLQIQTKPNKTVSAKDKISRGKLVLVPCSCKVVCLPKAKSKKGPGFEVLTSSPTHTFWITPMVQLPSEDGKGQQPFVHPVWFLQASSDEQDVNMQLHYVSCKSDKTIRIPILKNTKDLQAGDMLLYLKSKEEKAVPLLATSPQKRSAEEASPKKKAKAKAKTGSK
;
A
#
# COMPACT_ATOMS: atom_id res chain seq x y z
N MET A 1 -24.76 20.97 17.41
CA MET A 1 -25.04 20.34 16.11
C MET A 1 -26.27 19.45 16.25
N SER A 2 -27.18 19.45 15.27
CA SER A 2 -28.39 18.59 15.34
C SER A 2 -28.04 17.11 15.10
N PRO A 3 -28.84 16.17 15.63
CA PRO A 3 -28.65 14.74 15.39
C PRO A 3 -28.63 14.37 13.91
N GLU A 4 -29.51 14.98 13.10
CA GLU A 4 -29.65 14.70 11.66
C GLU A 4 -28.40 15.12 10.90
N LEU A 5 -27.84 16.30 11.22
CA LEU A 5 -26.60 16.77 10.61
C LEU A 5 -25.42 15.87 10.99
N LYS A 6 -25.36 15.42 12.25
CA LYS A 6 -24.34 14.49 12.72
C LYS A 6 -24.37 13.17 11.95
N GLU A 7 -25.55 12.61 11.75
CA GLU A 7 -25.75 11.37 10.99
C GLU A 7 -25.33 11.54 9.52
N GLU A 8 -25.73 12.64 8.89
CA GLU A 8 -25.37 12.94 7.51
C GLU A 8 -23.85 13.13 7.33
N LEU A 9 -23.19 13.86 8.23
CA LEU A 9 -21.72 13.99 8.23
C LEU A 9 -21.03 12.64 8.41
N THR A 10 -21.56 11.77 9.28
CA THR A 10 -21.02 10.43 9.52
C THR A 10 -21.12 9.58 8.25
N ARG A 11 -22.27 9.59 7.58
CA ARG A 11 -22.50 8.90 6.29
C ARG A 11 -21.54 9.39 5.21
N LEU A 12 -21.33 10.70 5.10
CA LEU A 12 -20.36 11.27 4.16
C LEU A 12 -18.93 10.84 4.51
N CYS A 13 -18.56 10.79 5.78
CA CYS A 13 -17.24 10.31 6.20
C CYS A 13 -16.99 8.85 5.80
N GLU A 14 -17.99 7.98 5.99
CA GLU A 14 -17.93 6.57 5.56
C GLU A 14 -17.76 6.43 4.04
N ALA A 15 -18.45 7.28 3.26
CA ALA A 15 -18.27 7.34 1.82
C ALA A 15 -16.84 7.76 1.43
N GLY A 16 -16.28 8.79 2.09
CA GLY A 16 -14.90 9.24 1.87
C GLY A 16 -13.84 8.19 2.24
N ASP A 17 -14.11 7.39 3.27
CA ASP A 17 -13.26 6.26 3.68
C ASP A 17 -13.25 5.10 2.69
N SER A 18 -14.39 4.87 2.03
CA SER A 18 -14.49 3.85 0.99
C SER A 18 -13.63 4.15 -0.25
N GLY A 19 -13.06 5.36 -0.33
CA GLY A 19 -12.22 5.85 -1.43
C GLY A 19 -13.02 6.41 -2.61
N GLU A 20 -14.34 6.47 -2.51
CA GLU A 20 -15.21 6.96 -3.59
C GLU A 20 -15.33 8.48 -3.54
N LYS A 21 -14.95 9.16 -4.64
CA LYS A 21 -15.15 10.61 -4.85
C LYS A 21 -14.68 11.47 -3.67
N LEU A 22 -13.55 11.15 -3.04
CA LEU A 22 -13.02 11.80 -1.83
C LEU A 22 -13.10 13.34 -1.87
N VAL A 23 -12.68 13.96 -2.98
CA VAL A 23 -12.70 15.42 -3.14
C VAL A 23 -14.13 15.96 -3.16
N CYS A 24 -15.06 15.29 -3.85
CA CYS A 24 -16.47 15.68 -3.87
C CYS A 24 -17.11 15.54 -2.48
N VAL A 25 -16.80 14.46 -1.76
CA VAL A 25 -17.29 14.23 -0.40
C VAL A 25 -16.81 15.34 0.54
N ALA A 26 -15.52 15.70 0.49
CA ALA A 26 -14.99 16.79 1.31
C ALA A 26 -15.63 18.15 0.97
N GLN A 27 -15.90 18.42 -0.32
CA GLN A 27 -16.62 19.63 -0.73
C GLN A 27 -18.07 19.66 -0.20
N GLN A 28 -18.78 18.53 -0.24
CA GLN A 28 -20.13 18.41 0.31
C GLN A 28 -20.14 18.64 1.82
N ILE A 29 -19.20 18.03 2.54
CA ILE A 29 -19.00 18.25 3.97
C ILE A 29 -18.80 19.74 4.26
N MET A 30 -17.84 20.41 3.60
CA MET A 30 -17.59 21.83 3.83
C MET A 30 -18.81 22.70 3.51
N GLN A 31 -19.57 22.37 2.46
CA GLN A 31 -20.81 23.06 2.13
C GLN A 31 -21.86 22.93 3.23
N LEU A 32 -22.07 21.72 3.76
CA LEU A 32 -23.00 21.47 4.87
C LEU A 32 -22.58 22.24 6.13
N LEU A 33 -21.29 22.25 6.45
CA LEU A 33 -20.78 22.99 7.60
C LEU A 33 -21.06 24.49 7.48
N ARG A 34 -20.84 25.10 6.29
CA ARG A 34 -21.17 26.51 6.04
C ARG A 34 -22.67 26.79 6.18
N GLN A 35 -23.51 25.96 5.56
CA GLN A 35 -24.97 26.13 5.56
C GLN A 35 -25.56 26.08 6.97
N ASN A 36 -24.94 25.32 7.88
CA ASN A 36 -25.36 25.18 9.26
C ASN A 36 -24.61 26.11 10.24
N GLY A 37 -23.82 27.06 9.73
CA GLY A 37 -23.06 28.00 10.57
C GLY A 37 -21.93 27.37 11.39
N LEU A 38 -21.50 26.16 11.03
CA LEU A 38 -20.41 25.41 11.68
C LEU A 38 -19.04 25.61 11.01
N ALA A 39 -19.00 26.35 9.90
CA ALA A 39 -17.79 26.86 9.29
C ALA A 39 -17.97 28.35 8.97
N HIS A 40 -16.96 29.16 9.29
CA HIS A 40 -16.95 30.60 9.02
C HIS A 40 -15.60 31.05 8.47
N SER A 41 -15.51 32.29 8.02
CA SER A 41 -14.25 32.84 7.51
C SER A 41 -13.67 33.88 8.45
N ALA A 42 -12.36 33.79 8.72
CA ALA A 42 -11.65 34.73 9.60
C ALA A 42 -10.23 34.98 9.07
N THR A 43 -9.73 36.22 9.21
CA THR A 43 -8.30 36.51 8.99
C THR A 43 -7.54 36.22 10.28
N ILE A 44 -6.57 35.32 10.23
CA ILE A 44 -5.83 34.87 11.42
C ILE A 44 -4.32 35.02 11.18
N PRO A 45 -3.59 35.68 12.10
CA PRO A 45 -2.14 35.83 12.02
C PRO A 45 -1.41 34.48 12.02
N ALA A 46 -0.32 34.38 11.27
CA ALA A 46 0.40 33.11 11.05
C ALA A 46 0.91 32.43 12.34
N LYS A 47 1.21 33.23 13.37
CA LYS A 47 1.67 32.79 14.70
C LYS A 47 0.58 32.14 15.55
N ARG A 48 -0.69 32.36 15.24
CA ARG A 48 -1.84 31.87 16.04
C ARG A 48 -2.39 30.53 15.55
N ILE A 49 -1.80 29.96 14.50
CA ILE A 49 -2.23 28.71 13.87
C ILE A 49 -1.12 27.67 13.98
N GLY A 50 -1.43 26.56 14.65
CA GLY A 50 -0.60 25.37 14.65
C GLY A 50 -0.95 24.43 13.49
N VAL A 51 -0.23 23.34 13.34
CA VAL A 51 -0.59 22.22 12.46
C VAL A 51 -1.41 21.22 13.27
N HIS A 52 -2.50 20.70 12.69
CA HIS A 52 -3.27 19.65 13.37
C HIS A 52 -2.42 18.40 13.58
N HIS A 53 -2.51 17.75 14.75
CA HIS A 53 -1.65 16.60 15.09
C HIS A 53 -1.85 15.39 14.17
N ARG A 54 -3.01 15.29 13.50
CA ARG A 54 -3.30 14.28 12.47
C ARG A 54 -2.96 14.72 11.04
N ASN A 55 -2.38 15.92 10.86
CA ASN A 55 -2.05 16.44 9.54
C ASN A 55 -1.10 15.50 8.79
N ARG A 56 -1.47 15.12 7.57
CA ARG A 56 -0.77 14.13 6.75
C ARG A 56 -0.46 12.85 7.54
N GLU A 57 -1.47 12.29 8.20
CA GLU A 57 -1.34 11.02 8.94
C GLU A 57 -0.29 11.09 10.08
N GLY A 58 -0.12 12.29 10.66
CA GLY A 58 0.91 12.56 11.67
C GLY A 58 2.27 12.95 11.07
N TYR A 59 2.40 12.99 9.74
CA TYR A 59 3.62 13.43 9.06
C TYR A 59 3.89 14.93 9.29
N GLY A 60 2.86 15.77 9.38
CA GLY A 60 3.00 17.20 9.64
C GLY A 60 3.44 18.00 8.42
N ILE A 61 4.54 18.76 8.56
CA ILE A 61 5.07 19.70 7.56
C ILE A 61 6.48 19.31 7.17
N ASN A 62 6.74 19.32 5.86
CA ASN A 62 8.07 19.08 5.32
C ASN A 62 8.85 20.39 5.27
N VAL A 63 10.03 20.42 5.88
CA VAL A 63 10.83 21.64 6.01
C VAL A 63 11.32 22.12 4.65
N VAL A 64 11.79 21.20 3.81
CA VAL A 64 12.29 21.49 2.46
C VAL A 64 11.18 22.05 1.58
N ASP A 65 9.97 21.47 1.64
CA ASP A 65 8.83 21.98 0.87
C ASP A 65 8.40 23.39 1.26
N VAL A 66 8.55 23.79 2.53
CA VAL A 66 8.28 25.18 2.97
C VAL A 66 9.28 26.14 2.34
N GLN A 67 10.57 25.79 2.36
CA GLN A 67 11.63 26.61 1.76
C GLN A 67 11.45 26.69 0.23
N ASP A 68 11.20 25.57 -0.44
CA ASP A 68 10.90 25.54 -1.88
C ASP A 68 9.67 26.39 -2.23
N LEU A 69 8.62 26.35 -1.38
CA LEU A 69 7.43 27.16 -1.57
C LEU A 69 7.73 28.65 -1.42
N MET A 70 8.55 29.03 -0.43
CA MET A 70 9.01 30.41 -0.26
C MET A 70 9.75 30.89 -1.51
N HIS A 71 10.73 30.12 -1.99
CA HIS A 71 11.47 30.45 -3.22
C HIS A 71 10.55 30.54 -4.45
N GLY A 72 9.59 29.62 -4.57
CA GLY A 72 8.57 29.66 -5.61
C GLY A 72 7.75 30.95 -5.55
N MET A 73 7.24 31.34 -4.38
CA MET A 73 6.48 32.58 -4.18
C MET A 73 7.28 33.83 -4.53
N LEU A 74 8.55 33.90 -4.11
CA LEU A 74 9.43 35.04 -4.42
C LEU A 74 9.78 35.16 -5.90
N SER A 75 9.82 34.03 -6.60
CA SER A 75 10.11 33.96 -8.03
C SER A 75 8.90 34.35 -8.89
N VAL A 76 7.70 33.83 -8.58
CA VAL A 76 6.50 33.99 -9.42
C VAL A 76 5.52 35.05 -8.92
N GLY A 77 5.67 35.50 -7.69
CA GLY A 77 4.75 36.41 -6.99
C GLY A 77 3.66 35.67 -6.20
N PHE A 78 3.36 36.19 -5.01
CA PHE A 78 2.28 35.72 -4.15
C PHE A 78 0.92 36.30 -4.57
N CYS A 79 -0.13 35.47 -4.47
CA CYS A 79 -1.49 35.89 -4.79
C CYS A 79 -2.49 35.30 -3.78
N PHE A 80 -3.22 36.19 -3.09
CA PHE A 80 -4.21 35.81 -2.07
C PHE A 80 -5.30 34.86 -2.60
N SER A 81 -5.76 35.06 -3.84
CA SER A 81 -6.86 34.26 -4.41
C SER A 81 -6.46 32.80 -4.69
N ARG A 82 -5.15 32.49 -4.68
CA ARG A 82 -4.63 31.13 -4.85
C ARG A 82 -4.45 30.38 -3.52
N VAL A 83 -4.65 31.05 -2.38
CA VAL A 83 -4.49 30.43 -1.06
C VAL A 83 -5.80 29.78 -0.63
N GLN A 84 -5.77 28.45 -0.49
CA GLN A 84 -6.85 27.69 0.17
C GLN A 84 -6.36 27.27 1.56
N ALA A 85 -6.87 27.95 2.59
CA ALA A 85 -6.47 27.76 3.98
C ALA A 85 -7.68 27.33 4.81
N ILE A 86 -7.61 26.14 5.40
CA ILE A 86 -8.67 25.55 6.23
C ILE A 86 -8.06 25.16 7.57
N CYS A 87 -8.69 25.58 8.66
CA CYS A 87 -8.30 25.23 10.01
C CYS A 87 -9.53 24.82 10.84
N VAL A 88 -9.26 24.17 11.96
CA VAL A 88 -10.25 23.76 12.94
C VAL A 88 -9.95 24.41 14.28
N GLU A 89 -10.97 24.87 14.99
CA GLU A 89 -10.88 25.26 16.39
C GLU A 89 -10.59 24.01 17.24
N LEU A 90 -9.62 24.11 18.14
CA LEU A 90 -9.21 22.95 18.93
C LEU A 90 -10.13 22.75 20.15
N PRO A 91 -10.81 21.60 20.27
CA PRO A 91 -11.53 21.25 21.49
C PRO A 91 -10.57 20.82 22.61
N GLY A 92 -11.03 20.88 23.87
CA GLY A 92 -10.19 20.81 25.07
C GLY A 92 -9.08 19.74 25.04
N ALA A 93 -9.40 18.48 24.72
CA ALA A 93 -8.42 17.39 24.67
C ALA A 93 -7.40 17.48 23.51
N ASP A 94 -7.79 18.09 22.39
CA ASP A 94 -6.94 18.22 21.20
C ASP A 94 -5.95 19.39 21.31
N VAL A 95 -6.22 20.35 22.20
CA VAL A 95 -5.33 21.49 22.46
C VAL A 95 -3.94 20.97 22.84
N GLN A 96 -3.84 20.17 23.91
CA GLN A 96 -2.55 19.66 24.38
C GLN A 96 -1.85 18.80 23.32
N GLN A 97 -2.60 17.91 22.64
CA GLN A 97 -2.04 17.05 21.60
C GLN A 97 -1.46 17.85 20.43
N CYS A 98 -2.15 18.91 19.99
CA CYS A 98 -1.66 19.79 18.94
C CYS A 98 -0.47 20.64 19.43
N GLN A 99 -0.49 21.11 20.68
CA GLN A 99 0.63 21.86 21.26
C GLN A 99 1.89 21.00 21.33
N ASP A 100 1.78 19.78 21.84
CA ASP A 100 2.89 18.83 21.91
C ASP A 100 3.41 18.46 20.52
N PHE A 101 2.49 18.23 19.57
CA PHE A 101 2.84 17.94 18.18
C PHE A 101 3.61 19.08 17.52
N ASN A 102 3.12 20.33 17.65
CA ASN A 102 3.81 21.49 17.10
C ASN A 102 5.14 21.76 17.80
N GLY A 103 5.22 21.56 19.12
CA GLY A 103 6.47 21.64 19.87
C GLY A 103 7.52 20.67 19.35
N ARG A 104 7.15 19.39 19.17
CA ARG A 104 8.02 18.38 18.56
C ARG A 104 8.37 18.74 17.11
N LEU A 105 7.41 19.18 16.30
CA LEU A 105 7.62 19.54 14.89
C LEU A 105 8.65 20.69 14.75
N LEU A 106 8.53 21.74 15.57
CA LEU A 106 9.44 22.88 15.53
C LEU A 106 10.82 22.55 16.11
N SER A 107 10.86 21.83 17.24
CA SER A 107 12.11 21.37 17.85
C SER A 107 12.91 20.47 16.91
N THR A 108 12.24 19.54 16.22
CA THR A 108 12.86 18.64 15.24
C THR A 108 13.26 19.33 13.94
N ALA A 109 12.78 20.55 13.67
CA ALA A 109 13.19 21.35 12.52
C ALA A 109 14.39 22.26 12.81
N GLY A 110 14.91 22.31 14.05
CA GLY A 110 16.11 23.07 14.38
C GLY A 110 16.02 24.57 14.10
N GLY A 111 14.81 25.16 14.19
CA GLY A 111 14.56 26.57 13.89
C GLY A 111 14.23 26.88 12.42
N ALA A 112 14.38 25.93 11.50
CA ALA A 112 14.09 26.13 10.08
C ALA A 112 12.60 26.34 9.74
N LEU A 113 11.72 26.14 10.73
CA LEU A 113 10.28 26.40 10.66
C LEU A 113 9.84 27.62 11.49
N GLY A 114 10.79 28.42 11.97
CA GLY A 114 10.55 29.55 12.86
C GLY A 114 10.12 29.13 14.27
N HIS A 115 9.62 30.09 15.03
CA HIS A 115 9.19 29.95 16.42
C HIS A 115 7.67 30.07 16.55
N GLN A 116 7.09 29.35 17.50
CA GLN A 116 5.67 29.49 17.85
C GLN A 116 5.49 29.34 19.35
N ASP A 117 4.72 30.24 19.94
CA ASP A 117 4.16 30.01 21.27
C ASP A 117 3.03 28.98 21.13
N ASN A 118 3.33 27.74 21.53
CA ASN A 118 2.34 26.67 21.43
C ASN A 118 1.15 26.92 22.36
N THR A 119 1.32 27.60 23.49
CA THR A 119 0.22 27.90 24.41
C THR A 119 -0.82 28.84 23.78
N ALA A 120 -0.42 29.61 22.77
CA ALA A 120 -1.26 30.49 22.00
C ALA A 120 -2.04 29.82 20.84
N ILE A 121 -1.84 28.52 20.59
CA ILE A 121 -2.52 27.79 19.52
C ILE A 121 -3.98 27.55 19.91
N LYS A 122 -4.89 28.22 19.21
CA LYS A 122 -6.34 28.02 19.33
C LYS A 122 -6.96 27.33 18.10
N HIS A 123 -6.24 27.39 16.97
CA HIS A 123 -6.66 26.82 15.70
C HIS A 123 -5.53 25.97 15.14
N ALA A 124 -5.90 24.86 14.49
CA ALA A 124 -4.95 23.98 13.83
C ALA A 124 -5.28 23.83 12.35
N SER A 125 -4.28 24.02 11.50
CA SER A 125 -4.42 23.92 10.05
C SER A 125 -4.52 22.47 9.59
N ILE A 126 -5.44 22.25 8.65
CA ILE A 126 -5.64 20.98 7.94
C ILE A 126 -5.48 21.13 6.42
N ALA A 127 -5.48 22.38 5.92
CA ALA A 127 -5.03 22.75 4.58
C ALA A 127 -4.36 24.14 4.61
N GLY A 128 -3.39 24.39 3.73
CA GLY A 128 -2.69 25.68 3.65
C GLY A 128 -1.51 25.86 4.64
N SER A 129 -1.16 24.81 5.39
CA SER A 129 -0.12 24.84 6.43
C SER A 129 1.25 25.31 5.92
N HIS A 130 1.73 24.84 4.76
CA HIS A 130 3.05 25.24 4.24
C HIS A 130 3.12 26.75 3.96
N THR A 131 2.08 27.31 3.32
CA THR A 131 1.96 28.76 3.10
C THR A 131 2.01 29.52 4.43
N ASN A 132 1.28 29.06 5.45
CA ASN A 132 1.30 29.68 6.77
C ASN A 132 2.70 29.68 7.41
N PHE A 133 3.47 28.61 7.21
CA PHE A 133 4.85 28.54 7.69
C PHE A 133 5.78 29.48 6.93
N VAL A 134 5.64 29.65 5.60
CA VAL A 134 6.42 30.65 4.85
C VAL A 134 6.26 32.04 5.47
N LEU A 135 5.03 32.45 5.80
CA LEU A 135 4.77 33.74 6.45
C LEU A 135 5.48 33.86 7.80
N ARG A 136 5.49 32.77 8.57
CA ARG A 136 6.15 32.69 9.87
C ARG A 136 7.66 32.86 9.76
N LEU A 137 8.30 32.28 8.74
CA LEU A 137 9.75 32.40 8.52
C LEU A 137 10.16 33.87 8.40
N PHE A 138 9.39 34.66 7.65
CA PHE A 138 9.62 36.10 7.51
C PHE A 138 9.39 36.87 8.81
N LEU A 139 8.33 36.54 9.56
CA LEU A 139 8.06 37.18 10.85
C LEU A 139 9.17 36.94 11.89
N ASP A 140 9.86 35.81 11.81
CA ASP A 140 10.95 35.45 12.72
C ASP A 140 12.34 35.84 12.23
N GLY A 141 12.47 36.31 10.99
CA GLY A 141 13.77 36.53 10.37
C GLY A 141 14.64 35.28 10.37
N VAL A 142 14.08 34.13 9.98
CA VAL A 142 14.82 32.86 9.94
C VAL A 142 16.03 32.99 9.01
N PRO A 143 17.18 32.36 9.32
CA PRO A 143 18.34 32.35 8.44
C PRO A 143 17.99 31.90 7.01
N SER A 144 18.43 32.67 6.02
CA SER A 144 18.17 32.39 4.61
C SER A 144 19.24 33.02 3.72
N GLY A 145 19.76 32.21 2.79
CA GLY A 145 20.69 32.67 1.75
C GLY A 145 20.04 33.43 0.58
N HIS A 146 18.74 33.76 0.64
CA HIS A 146 18.07 34.42 -0.48
C HIS A 146 18.41 35.93 -0.55
N PRO A 147 19.19 36.39 -1.54
CA PRO A 147 19.77 37.73 -1.50
C PRO A 147 18.73 38.86 -1.57
N ASP A 148 17.62 38.66 -2.27
CA ASP A 148 16.62 39.73 -2.47
C ASP A 148 15.79 40.05 -1.24
N VAL A 149 15.69 39.11 -0.29
CA VAL A 149 14.80 39.24 0.86
C VAL A 149 15.51 39.01 2.20
N SER A 150 16.83 38.91 2.19
CA SER A 150 17.64 38.75 3.39
C SER A 150 18.51 39.98 3.67
N VAL A 151 18.76 40.26 4.95
CA VAL A 151 19.75 41.22 5.46
C VAL A 151 20.60 40.48 6.49
N GLU A 152 21.92 40.55 6.37
CA GLU A 152 22.86 39.85 7.27
C GLU A 152 22.57 38.34 7.40
N GLY A 153 22.14 37.71 6.31
CA GLY A 153 21.83 36.27 6.28
C GLY A 153 20.48 35.87 6.87
N ALA A 154 19.65 36.82 7.31
CA ALA A 154 18.32 36.57 7.87
C ALA A 154 17.21 37.17 7.01
N LEU A 155 16.05 36.50 6.91
CA LEU A 155 14.88 37.03 6.19
C LEU A 155 14.44 38.38 6.76
N CYS A 156 14.09 39.33 5.88
CA CYS A 156 13.77 40.70 6.26
C CYS A 156 12.43 41.14 5.66
N LEU A 157 11.48 41.52 6.53
CA LEU A 157 10.16 42.00 6.11
C LEU A 157 10.21 43.25 5.24
N GLU A 158 11.11 44.19 5.51
CA GLU A 158 11.23 45.41 4.70
C GLU A 158 11.73 45.12 3.29
N ARG A 159 12.68 44.19 3.14
CA ARG A 159 13.11 43.72 1.81
C ARG A 159 11.99 42.99 1.10
N LEU A 160 11.25 42.14 1.81
CA LEU A 160 10.08 41.46 1.28
C LEU A 160 9.03 42.46 0.79
N LYS A 161 8.75 43.52 1.54
CA LYS A 161 7.79 44.56 1.16
C LYS A 161 8.12 45.20 -0.18
N MET A 162 9.40 45.41 -0.47
CA MET A 162 9.88 45.95 -1.74
C MET A 162 9.79 44.92 -2.88
N LYS A 163 10.06 43.64 -2.59
CA LYS A 163 10.08 42.55 -3.58
C LYS A 163 8.67 42.05 -3.93
N ASP A 164 7.85 41.80 -2.92
CA ASP A 164 6.48 41.29 -3.03
C ASP A 164 5.59 41.91 -1.92
N PRO A 165 4.96 43.07 -2.21
CA PRO A 165 4.06 43.75 -1.26
C PRO A 165 2.88 42.87 -0.81
N SER A 166 2.42 41.95 -1.65
CA SER A 166 1.26 41.09 -1.35
C SER A 166 1.65 40.00 -0.35
N LEU A 167 2.81 39.37 -0.53
CA LEU A 167 3.34 38.41 0.44
C LEU A 167 3.65 39.10 1.77
N HIS A 168 4.25 40.29 1.75
CA HIS A 168 4.46 41.10 2.95
C HIS A 168 3.14 41.37 3.69
N LYS A 169 2.09 41.78 2.98
CA LYS A 169 0.76 41.98 3.57
C LYS A 169 0.24 40.71 4.24
N ALA A 170 0.40 39.55 3.60
CA ALA A 170 0.01 38.28 4.18
C ALA A 170 0.82 37.95 5.45
N CYS A 171 2.11 38.28 5.51
CA CYS A 171 2.93 38.11 6.72
C CYS A 171 2.39 38.93 7.89
N VAL A 172 2.11 40.22 7.67
CA VAL A 172 1.73 41.16 8.73
C VAL A 172 0.28 40.96 9.18
N GLU A 173 -0.64 40.76 8.24
CA GLU A 173 -2.08 40.69 8.53
C GLU A 173 -2.57 39.25 8.78
N GLY A 174 -1.87 38.26 8.22
CA GLY A 174 -2.29 36.87 8.22
C GLY A 174 -3.03 36.46 6.95
N LEU A 175 -3.52 35.21 6.96
CA LEU A 175 -4.30 34.64 5.85
C LEU A 175 -5.77 34.64 6.21
N ARG A 176 -6.62 34.64 5.17
CA ARG A 176 -8.04 34.35 5.32
C ARG A 176 -8.22 32.83 5.41
N TRP A 177 -8.67 32.37 6.57
CA TRP A 177 -8.97 30.98 6.85
C TRP A 177 -10.45 30.70 6.74
N GLU A 178 -10.76 29.48 6.36
CA GLU A 178 -12.03 28.85 6.66
C GLU A 178 -11.90 28.04 7.95
N VAL A 179 -12.65 28.44 8.96
CA VAL A 179 -12.55 27.96 10.34
C VAL A 179 -13.72 27.03 10.63
N ILE A 180 -13.42 25.76 10.88
CA ILE A 180 -14.39 24.74 11.32
C ILE A 180 -14.51 24.83 12.85
N GLN A 181 -15.74 24.89 13.37
CA GLN A 181 -15.98 25.00 14.80
C GLN A 181 -15.59 23.74 15.57
N ALA A 182 -15.16 23.90 16.83
CA ALA A 182 -14.68 22.82 17.68
C ALA A 182 -15.70 21.68 17.86
N VAL A 183 -16.99 22.02 17.91
CA VAL A 183 -18.10 21.05 18.04
C VAL A 183 -18.12 19.99 16.94
N VAL A 184 -17.62 20.31 15.73
CA VAL A 184 -17.52 19.36 14.62
C VAL A 184 -16.42 18.33 14.90
N ALA A 185 -15.26 18.79 15.37
CA ALA A 185 -14.14 17.92 15.75
C ALA A 185 -14.51 17.02 16.94
N GLU A 186 -15.27 17.52 17.90
CA GLU A 186 -15.74 16.73 19.06
C GLU A 186 -16.76 15.66 18.67
N GLN A 187 -17.75 16.02 17.85
CA GLN A 187 -18.89 15.13 17.60
C GLN A 187 -18.69 14.20 16.41
N VAL A 188 -17.93 14.61 15.39
CA VAL A 188 -17.63 13.83 14.17
C VAL A 188 -16.16 14.08 13.75
N PRO A 189 -15.17 13.66 14.56
CA PRO A 189 -13.74 13.95 14.33
C PRO A 189 -13.25 13.52 12.93
N LYS A 190 -13.87 12.49 12.36
CA LYS A 190 -13.55 11.95 11.04
C LYS A 190 -13.77 12.93 9.89
N THR A 191 -14.61 13.94 10.10
CA THR A 191 -14.81 15.06 9.16
C THR A 191 -13.47 15.75 8.86
N ILE A 192 -12.65 15.95 9.89
CA ILE A 192 -11.34 16.60 9.78
C ILE A 192 -10.40 15.77 8.92
N GLU A 193 -10.38 14.44 9.11
CA GLU A 193 -9.55 13.52 8.35
C GLU A 193 -9.90 13.49 6.87
N VAL A 194 -11.20 13.49 6.52
CA VAL A 194 -11.67 13.48 5.13
C VAL A 194 -11.31 14.79 4.41
N ILE A 195 -11.56 15.94 5.05
CA ILE A 195 -11.23 17.26 4.48
C ILE A 195 -9.72 17.37 4.24
N GLN A 196 -8.93 16.97 5.23
CA GLN A 196 -7.48 17.00 5.15
C GLN A 196 -6.94 16.10 4.02
N ARG A 197 -7.44 14.86 3.90
CA ARG A 197 -7.05 13.93 2.84
C ARG A 197 -7.42 14.46 1.45
N ALA A 198 -8.59 15.06 1.31
CA ALA A 198 -8.99 15.71 0.07
C ALA A 198 -8.07 16.89 -0.26
N GLY A 199 -7.74 17.73 0.73
CA GLY A 199 -6.78 18.82 0.58
C GLY A 199 -5.40 18.35 0.14
N ASN A 200 -4.93 17.20 0.62
CA ASN A 200 -3.66 16.62 0.16
C ASN A 200 -3.71 16.03 -1.26
N THR A 201 -4.90 15.67 -1.77
CA THR A 201 -5.06 15.10 -3.12
C THR A 201 -5.07 16.17 -4.20
N THR A 202 -5.52 17.40 -3.89
CA THR A 202 -5.68 18.50 -4.84
C THR A 202 -4.50 19.48 -4.90
N LEU A 203 -3.46 19.29 -4.09
CA LEU A 203 -2.33 20.22 -3.98
C LEU A 203 -1.17 19.87 -4.91
N HIS A 204 -0.44 20.90 -5.35
CA HIS A 204 0.82 20.84 -6.11
C HIS A 204 1.96 20.04 -5.45
N ARG A 205 1.77 19.53 -4.22
CA ARG A 205 2.79 18.80 -3.45
C ARG A 205 2.29 17.36 -3.22
N PRO A 206 2.89 16.37 -3.89
CA PRO A 206 2.47 14.98 -3.77
C PRO A 206 2.70 14.46 -2.35
N GLU A 207 2.00 13.37 -2.03
CA GLU A 207 2.20 12.64 -0.77
C GLU A 207 3.56 11.94 -0.80
N HIS A 208 4.35 12.15 0.25
CA HIS A 208 5.65 11.50 0.37
C HIS A 208 5.47 10.00 0.68
N GLU A 209 6.41 9.15 0.25
CA GLU A 209 6.33 7.69 0.47
C GLU A 209 6.20 7.30 1.95
N LEU A 210 6.96 7.97 2.83
CA LEU A 210 6.87 7.75 4.28
C LEU A 210 5.49 8.15 4.85
N GLN A 211 4.81 9.16 4.28
CA GLN A 211 3.43 9.48 4.65
C GLN A 211 2.48 8.32 4.28
N CYS A 212 2.69 7.71 3.11
CA CYS A 212 1.92 6.53 2.70
C CYS A 212 2.18 5.33 3.62
N MET A 213 3.41 5.14 4.10
CA MET A 213 3.74 4.12 5.10
C MET A 213 3.04 4.34 6.43
N LEU A 214 3.02 5.57 6.95
CA LEU A 214 2.28 5.93 8.17
C LEU A 214 0.78 5.64 8.03
N ARG A 215 0.21 5.93 6.85
CA ARG A 215 -1.19 5.57 6.57
C ARG A 215 -1.41 4.06 6.63
N MET A 216 -0.58 3.29 5.94
CA MET A 216 -0.67 1.83 5.98
C MET A 216 -0.51 1.29 7.40
N HIS A 217 0.39 1.89 8.20
CA HIS A 217 0.59 1.55 9.60
C HIS A 217 -0.64 1.81 10.46
N SER A 218 -1.22 3.02 10.37
CA SER A 218 -2.45 3.38 11.09
C SER A 218 -3.63 2.48 10.72
N LEU A 219 -3.81 2.16 9.43
CA LEU A 219 -4.83 1.24 8.97
C LEU A 219 -4.61 -0.18 9.51
N TRP A 220 -3.36 -0.63 9.51
CA TRP A 220 -2.97 -1.92 10.06
C TRP A 220 -3.27 -2.00 11.56
N ARG A 221 -2.88 -0.98 12.35
CA ARG A 221 -3.16 -0.90 13.79
C ARG A 221 -4.66 -0.93 14.07
N ALA A 222 -5.44 -0.14 13.34
CA ALA A 222 -6.89 -0.10 13.50
C ALA A 222 -7.56 -1.47 13.24
N LYS A 223 -7.12 -2.18 12.18
CA LYS A 223 -7.62 -3.54 11.89
C LYS A 223 -7.26 -4.52 13.00
N ARG A 224 -6.04 -4.45 13.53
CA ARG A 224 -5.59 -5.31 14.64
C ARG A 224 -6.33 -5.03 15.94
N ALA A 225 -6.53 -3.77 16.29
CA ALA A 225 -7.32 -3.38 17.46
C ALA A 225 -8.77 -3.88 17.38
N ALA A 226 -9.32 -4.00 16.17
CA ALA A 226 -10.63 -4.58 15.92
C ALA A 226 -10.65 -6.13 15.82
N GLY A 227 -9.52 -6.82 16.04
CA GLY A 227 -9.41 -8.27 15.92
C GLY A 227 -9.51 -8.81 14.49
N LEU A 228 -9.33 -7.95 13.48
CA LEU A 228 -9.43 -8.30 12.06
C LEU A 228 -8.06 -8.61 11.44
N THR A 229 -8.06 -9.38 10.35
CA THR A 229 -6.87 -9.59 9.52
C THR A 229 -6.38 -8.26 8.93
N ALA A 230 -5.11 -7.96 9.17
CA ALA A 230 -4.45 -6.74 8.73
C ALA A 230 -3.40 -7.04 7.65
N ASP A 231 -3.80 -7.70 6.56
CA ASP A 231 -2.94 -7.90 5.40
C ASP A 231 -3.05 -6.74 4.41
N TYR A 232 -2.14 -6.70 3.42
CA TYR A 232 -2.16 -5.62 2.43
C TYR A 232 -3.46 -5.62 1.62
N ALA A 233 -4.00 -6.78 1.27
CA ALA A 233 -5.25 -6.88 0.50
C ALA A 233 -6.43 -6.22 1.23
N ALA A 234 -6.49 -6.37 2.56
CA ALA A 234 -7.52 -5.81 3.42
C ALA A 234 -7.44 -4.28 3.54
N ILE A 235 -6.25 -3.68 3.45
CA ILE A 235 -6.06 -2.22 3.57
C ILE A 235 -5.83 -1.51 2.22
N ARG A 236 -5.54 -2.24 1.14
CA ARG A 236 -5.15 -1.71 -0.17
C ARG A 236 -6.12 -0.67 -0.70
N LYS A 237 -7.44 -0.92 -0.64
CA LYS A 237 -8.46 0.01 -1.15
C LYS A 237 -8.35 1.38 -0.46
N GLN A 238 -8.23 1.37 0.87
CA GLN A 238 -8.14 2.60 1.68
C GLN A 238 -6.78 3.27 1.55
N ALA A 239 -5.71 2.48 1.50
CA ALA A 239 -4.35 2.98 1.34
C ALA A 239 -4.16 3.71 -0.01
N LEU A 240 -4.81 3.22 -1.09
CA LEU A 240 -4.75 3.79 -2.44
C LEU A 240 -5.82 4.85 -2.73
N ALA A 241 -6.68 5.19 -1.76
CA ALA A 241 -7.81 6.09 -1.98
C ALA A 241 -7.41 7.50 -2.47
N SER A 242 -6.23 7.99 -2.10
CA SER A 242 -5.68 9.28 -2.57
C SER A 242 -4.90 9.19 -3.89
N GLN A 243 -4.82 8.00 -4.49
CA GLN A 243 -4.01 7.73 -5.70
C GLN A 243 -2.55 8.22 -5.59
N PRO A 244 -1.79 7.75 -4.57
CA PRO A 244 -0.43 8.21 -4.36
C PRO A 244 0.48 7.84 -5.55
N GLN A 245 1.43 8.72 -5.88
CA GLN A 245 2.39 8.53 -6.97
C GLN A 245 3.21 7.23 -6.82
N CYS A 246 3.48 6.83 -5.57
CA CYS A 246 4.23 5.62 -5.22
C CYS A 246 3.38 4.34 -5.13
N SER A 247 2.18 4.32 -5.74
CA SER A 247 1.24 3.18 -5.67
C SER A 247 1.86 1.82 -6.07
N SER A 248 2.82 1.82 -7.00
CA SER A 248 3.56 0.62 -7.42
C SER A 248 4.53 0.10 -6.36
N SER A 249 5.07 0.98 -5.51
CA SER A 249 5.99 0.63 -4.41
C SER A 249 5.26 0.21 -3.13
N MET A 250 3.98 0.57 -2.97
CA MET A 250 3.21 0.36 -1.73
C MET A 250 3.19 -1.09 -1.21
N PRO A 251 3.06 -2.14 -2.04
CA PRO A 251 3.13 -3.51 -1.53
C PRO A 251 4.47 -3.82 -0.85
N SER A 252 5.59 -3.39 -1.43
CA SER A 252 6.93 -3.60 -0.85
C SER A 252 7.17 -2.70 0.35
N MET A 253 6.66 -1.46 0.34
CA MET A 253 6.68 -0.59 1.52
C MET A 253 5.89 -1.19 2.69
N PHE A 254 4.76 -1.85 2.42
CA PHE A 254 4.00 -2.54 3.45
C PHE A 254 4.78 -3.72 4.04
N VAL A 255 5.46 -4.51 3.21
CA VAL A 255 6.33 -5.60 3.70
C VAL A 255 7.50 -5.06 4.51
N PHE A 256 8.11 -3.96 4.06
CA PHE A 256 9.16 -3.26 4.81
C PHE A 256 8.66 -2.80 6.18
N LEU A 257 7.48 -2.17 6.23
CA LEU A 257 6.81 -1.72 7.45
C LEU A 257 6.67 -2.87 8.47
N LEU A 258 6.16 -4.03 8.03
CA LEU A 258 5.95 -5.16 8.92
C LEU A 258 7.26 -5.76 9.45
N ARG A 259 8.36 -5.66 8.70
CA ARG A 259 9.59 -6.42 8.99
C ARG A 259 10.69 -5.61 9.64
N HIS A 260 10.75 -4.31 9.36
CA HIS A 260 11.93 -3.50 9.66
C HIS A 260 11.61 -2.23 10.45
N CYS A 261 10.34 -1.89 10.68
CA CYS A 261 10.02 -0.63 11.37
C CYS A 261 9.88 -0.72 12.90
N GLY A 262 9.76 -1.92 13.47
CA GLY A 262 9.85 -2.11 14.93
C GLY A 262 8.53 -2.30 15.67
N GLY A 263 7.68 -3.22 15.23
CA GLY A 263 6.47 -3.58 15.96
C GLY A 263 5.37 -2.52 15.87
N GLU A 264 4.39 -2.63 16.78
CA GLU A 264 3.16 -1.81 16.76
C GLU A 264 3.41 -0.30 16.87
N GLU A 265 4.52 0.10 17.50
CA GLU A 265 4.88 1.52 17.64
C GLU A 265 5.78 2.04 16.52
N ALA A 266 6.34 1.14 15.70
CA ALA A 266 7.19 1.45 14.55
C ALA A 266 8.28 2.54 14.79
N PRO A 267 9.11 2.43 15.86
CA PRO A 267 10.05 3.48 16.26
C PRO A 267 11.08 3.83 15.18
N LEU A 268 11.56 2.86 14.39
CA LEU A 268 12.53 3.13 13.32
C LEU A 268 11.90 3.89 12.14
N LEU A 269 10.60 3.69 11.87
CA LEU A 269 9.87 4.50 10.90
C LEU A 269 9.77 5.95 11.38
N GLU A 270 9.51 6.15 12.67
CA GLU A 270 9.42 7.48 13.27
C GLU A 270 10.78 8.21 13.22
N GLU A 271 11.88 7.55 13.61
CA GLU A 271 13.24 8.09 13.52
C GLU A 271 13.58 8.52 12.08
N THR A 272 13.33 7.65 11.11
CA THR A 272 13.57 7.91 9.68
C THR A 272 12.74 9.07 9.18
N GLN A 273 11.45 9.08 9.49
CA GLN A 273 10.54 10.15 9.08
C GLN A 273 10.99 11.51 9.61
N ARG A 274 11.39 11.60 10.89
CA ARG A 274 11.86 12.85 11.50
C ARG A 274 13.05 13.43 10.74
N PHE A 275 14.02 12.58 10.41
CA PHE A 275 15.20 12.99 9.63
C PHE A 275 14.85 13.37 8.19
N VAL A 276 14.17 12.48 7.45
CA VAL A 276 13.84 12.67 6.03
C VAL A 276 12.94 13.90 5.82
N ARG A 277 11.96 14.15 6.69
CA ARG A 277 11.06 15.32 6.60
C ARG A 277 11.80 16.66 6.68
N SER A 278 12.96 16.67 7.32
CA SER A 278 13.77 17.88 7.47
C SER A 278 14.80 18.05 6.35
N ASN A 279 15.07 16.99 5.58
CA ASN A 279 16.23 16.92 4.68
C ASN A 279 15.89 16.49 3.23
N SER A 280 14.64 16.10 2.94
CA SER A 280 14.20 15.64 1.61
C SER A 280 12.86 16.26 1.24
N PRO A 281 12.66 16.74 0.00
CA PRO A 281 11.38 17.26 -0.46
C PRO A 281 10.32 16.15 -0.59
N SER A 282 9.03 16.49 -0.51
CA SER A 282 7.95 15.48 -0.54
C SER A 282 7.78 14.79 -1.90
N ASN A 283 8.32 15.37 -2.98
CA ASN A 283 8.24 14.80 -4.34
C ASN A 283 9.32 13.74 -4.63
N ARG A 284 10.22 13.49 -3.68
CA ARG A 284 11.23 12.45 -3.77
C ARG A 284 10.57 11.08 -3.61
N CYS A 285 10.68 10.24 -4.63
CA CYS A 285 10.16 8.87 -4.61
C CYS A 285 11.26 7.89 -5.00
N LEU A 286 11.29 6.73 -4.33
CA LEU A 286 12.23 5.67 -4.65
C LEU A 286 11.62 4.70 -5.69
N PRO A 287 12.43 4.14 -6.59
CA PRO A 287 11.95 3.14 -7.55
C PRO A 287 11.39 1.90 -6.83
N ALA A 288 10.28 1.34 -7.34
CA ALA A 288 9.68 0.13 -6.80
C ALA A 288 10.66 -1.06 -6.63
N PRO A 289 11.62 -1.30 -7.55
CA PRO A 289 12.64 -2.34 -7.34
C PRO A 289 13.53 -2.11 -6.12
N VAL A 290 13.83 -0.86 -5.76
CA VAL A 290 14.61 -0.53 -4.56
C VAL A 290 13.82 -0.93 -3.31
N TRP A 291 12.55 -0.56 -3.24
CA TRP A 291 11.66 -0.98 -2.14
C TRP A 291 11.53 -2.49 -2.04
N ALA A 292 11.44 -3.19 -3.16
CA ALA A 292 11.42 -4.66 -3.17
C ALA A 292 12.67 -5.23 -2.50
N GLN A 293 13.87 -4.79 -2.89
CA GLN A 293 15.13 -5.24 -2.27
C GLN A 293 15.23 -4.87 -0.78
N LEU A 294 14.82 -3.66 -0.41
CA LEU A 294 14.81 -3.21 0.99
C LEU A 294 13.83 -4.01 1.87
N SER A 295 12.77 -4.59 1.29
CA SER A 295 11.76 -5.36 2.03
C SER A 295 12.08 -6.86 2.20
N HIS A 296 13.08 -7.36 1.48
CA HIS A 296 13.44 -8.78 1.48
C HIS A 296 14.29 -9.19 2.68
N ASP A 297 14.02 -10.39 3.21
CA ASP A 297 14.83 -10.98 4.26
C ASP A 297 16.21 -11.43 3.75
N VAL A 298 17.20 -11.27 4.61
CA VAL A 298 18.53 -11.84 4.37
C VAL A 298 18.49 -13.33 4.74
N LYS A 299 18.51 -14.18 3.71
CA LYS A 299 18.47 -15.64 3.88
C LYS A 299 19.62 -16.14 4.75
N GLY A 300 19.32 -16.93 5.78
CA GLY A 300 20.33 -17.53 6.66
C GLY A 300 21.01 -16.56 7.62
N SER A 301 20.33 -15.46 7.99
CA SER A 301 20.79 -14.52 9.02
C SER A 301 19.66 -14.20 9.99
N VAL A 302 19.95 -14.05 11.28
CA VAL A 302 18.98 -13.57 12.27
C VAL A 302 18.92 -12.05 12.31
N GLN A 303 20.03 -11.35 12.07
CA GLN A 303 20.13 -9.90 12.29
C GLN A 303 19.20 -9.09 11.38
N GLN A 304 18.89 -9.57 10.16
CA GLN A 304 18.03 -8.92 9.14
C GLN A 304 18.39 -7.46 8.75
N PHE A 305 19.33 -6.82 9.46
CA PHE A 305 19.94 -5.51 9.26
C PHE A 305 18.94 -4.36 9.19
N SER A 306 18.03 -4.28 10.16
CA SER A 306 16.93 -3.29 10.16
C SER A 306 17.46 -1.87 10.28
N ARG A 307 18.40 -1.56 11.18
CA ARG A 307 18.96 -0.20 11.29
C ARG A 307 19.74 0.19 10.05
N PHE A 308 20.56 -0.71 9.53
CA PHE A 308 21.29 -0.46 8.29
C PHE A 308 20.35 -0.16 7.11
N ARG A 309 19.21 -0.88 7.00
CA ARG A 309 18.20 -0.59 5.96
C ARG A 309 17.62 0.82 6.09
N HIS A 310 17.36 1.26 7.31
CA HIS A 310 16.90 2.63 7.58
C HIS A 310 17.98 3.68 7.28
N GLY A 311 19.25 3.41 7.59
CA GLY A 311 20.39 4.24 7.17
C GLY A 311 20.54 4.33 5.65
N LEU A 312 20.34 3.22 4.94
CA LEU A 312 20.35 3.18 3.47
C LEU A 312 19.14 3.91 2.87
N LEU A 313 17.99 3.85 3.53
CA LEU A 313 16.78 4.60 3.16
C LEU A 313 17.03 6.12 3.30
N ASN A 314 17.70 6.55 4.38
CA ASN A 314 18.14 7.93 4.56
C ASN A 314 19.10 8.37 3.43
N CYS A 315 20.08 7.52 3.07
CA CYS A 315 20.94 7.76 1.90
C CYS A 315 20.15 7.96 0.61
N ALA A 316 19.12 7.14 0.38
CA ALA A 316 18.30 7.17 -0.83
C ALA A 316 17.46 8.46 -0.95
N TYR A 317 16.95 8.96 0.17
CA TYR A 317 16.17 10.20 0.19
C TYR A 317 17.05 11.45 0.14
N VAL A 318 18.11 11.51 0.94
CA VAL A 318 18.83 12.76 1.24
C VAL A 318 20.13 12.94 0.45
N ARG A 319 20.90 11.87 0.23
CA ARG A 319 22.25 11.98 -0.36
C ARG A 319 22.27 11.70 -1.86
N GLN A 320 21.75 10.56 -2.27
CA GLN A 320 21.90 10.11 -3.66
C GLN A 320 20.81 9.11 -4.07
N ASN A 321 20.64 8.93 -5.38
CA ASN A 321 19.82 7.84 -5.91
C ASN A 321 20.47 6.48 -5.60
N ILE A 322 19.84 5.68 -4.74
CA ILE A 322 20.23 4.28 -4.54
C ILE A 322 19.60 3.44 -5.64
N THR A 323 20.41 2.61 -6.30
CA THR A 323 19.95 1.72 -7.36
C THR A 323 19.46 0.39 -6.79
N GLU A 324 18.70 -0.38 -7.58
CA GLU A 324 18.33 -1.74 -7.20
C GLU A 324 19.57 -2.60 -6.90
N THR A 325 20.63 -2.47 -7.69
CA THR A 325 21.89 -3.19 -7.51
C THR A 325 22.52 -2.89 -6.15
N THR A 326 22.56 -1.63 -5.77
CA THR A 326 23.06 -1.19 -4.45
C THR A 326 22.20 -1.75 -3.33
N ALA A 327 20.86 -1.66 -3.44
CA ALA A 327 19.96 -2.22 -2.43
C ALA A 327 20.08 -3.75 -2.31
N ARG A 328 20.28 -4.45 -3.43
CA ARG A 328 20.49 -5.91 -3.48
C ARG A 328 21.78 -6.35 -2.76
N ALA A 329 22.79 -5.48 -2.70
CA ALA A 329 24.04 -5.76 -2.00
C ALA A 329 23.84 -6.05 -0.50
N MET A 330 22.72 -5.61 0.09
CA MET A 330 22.28 -5.99 1.45
C MET A 330 22.08 -7.49 1.65
N SER A 331 21.71 -8.19 0.58
CA SER A 331 21.47 -9.64 0.62
C SER A 331 22.69 -10.46 0.20
N ALA A 332 23.76 -9.80 -0.28
CA ALA A 332 24.95 -10.46 -0.78
C ALA A 332 25.74 -11.11 0.37
N LYS A 333 26.09 -12.39 0.21
CA LYS A 333 26.87 -13.14 1.22
C LYS A 333 28.22 -12.50 1.52
N THR A 334 28.87 -11.92 0.50
CA THR A 334 30.17 -11.25 0.61
C THR A 334 30.16 -10.06 1.55
N ASN A 335 29.03 -9.35 1.64
CA ASN A 335 28.93 -8.13 2.44
C ASN A 335 28.44 -8.39 3.87
N ARG A 336 28.01 -9.62 4.19
CA ARG A 336 27.42 -9.95 5.49
C ARG A 336 28.31 -9.61 6.69
N PRO A 337 29.62 -9.90 6.70
CA PRO A 337 30.46 -9.58 7.85
C PRO A 337 30.51 -8.07 8.10
N SER A 338 30.68 -7.26 7.06
CA SER A 338 30.71 -5.80 7.18
C SER A 338 29.34 -5.20 7.51
N LEU A 339 28.25 -5.77 7.00
CA LEU A 339 26.89 -5.38 7.35
C LEU A 339 26.59 -5.68 8.81
N ALA A 340 26.96 -6.87 9.31
CA ALA A 340 26.79 -7.25 10.70
C ALA A 340 27.58 -6.31 11.63
N ALA A 341 28.85 -6.05 11.30
CA ALA A 341 29.68 -5.11 12.07
C ALA A 341 29.07 -3.69 12.12
N ALA A 342 28.50 -3.21 11.01
CA ALA A 342 27.83 -1.91 10.98
C ALA A 342 26.53 -1.92 11.78
N GLU A 343 25.68 -2.94 11.62
CA GLU A 343 24.43 -3.09 12.38
C GLU A 343 24.69 -3.14 13.90
N ASP A 344 25.70 -3.91 14.33
CA ASP A 344 26.06 -4.03 15.74
C ASP A 344 26.50 -2.68 16.33
N ILE A 345 27.31 -1.91 15.58
CA ILE A 345 27.72 -0.56 15.99
C ILE A 345 26.53 0.40 16.01
N MET A 346 25.64 0.38 15.01
CA MET A 346 24.45 1.22 14.99
C MET A 346 23.51 0.92 16.18
N CYS A 347 23.34 -0.37 16.51
CA CYS A 347 22.57 -0.79 17.68
C CYS A 347 23.23 -0.31 18.98
N GLU A 348 24.56 -0.39 19.09
CA GLU A 348 25.28 0.11 20.26
C GLU A 348 25.17 1.64 20.39
N MET A 349 25.32 2.39 19.29
CA MET A 349 25.06 3.85 19.28
C MET A 349 23.64 4.17 19.77
N SER A 350 22.64 3.42 19.30
CA SER A 350 21.27 3.58 19.76
C SER A 350 21.12 3.27 21.25
N ARG A 351 21.80 2.24 21.76
CA ARG A 351 21.81 1.88 23.19
C ARG A 351 22.46 2.96 24.05
N MET A 352 23.56 3.52 23.59
CA MET A 352 24.20 4.68 24.24
C MET A 352 23.29 5.90 24.24
N ALA A 353 22.62 6.17 23.12
CA ALA A 353 21.68 7.28 23.00
C ALA A 353 20.48 7.12 23.96
N LEU A 354 20.00 5.89 24.21
CA LEU A 354 18.96 5.59 25.21
C LEU A 354 19.35 5.98 26.64
N GLY A 355 20.64 6.12 26.94
CA GLY A 355 21.11 6.67 28.22
C GLY A 355 20.88 8.19 28.39
N LEU A 356 20.50 8.89 27.32
CA LEU A 356 20.15 10.32 27.34
C LEU A 356 18.65 10.51 27.61
N SER A 357 18.28 11.67 28.15
CA SER A 357 16.86 12.01 28.34
C SER A 357 16.13 12.15 26.99
N GLU A 358 14.82 11.86 26.98
CA GLU A 358 13.99 11.98 25.78
C GLU A 358 14.05 13.37 25.14
N GLU A 359 14.08 14.41 25.97
CA GLU A 359 14.23 15.80 25.52
C GLU A 359 15.52 16.01 24.71
N VAL A 360 16.63 15.41 25.14
CA VAL A 360 17.92 15.50 24.44
C VAL A 360 17.91 14.66 23.17
N ARG A 361 17.39 13.42 23.23
CA ARG A 361 17.29 12.51 22.08
C ARG A 361 16.45 13.09 20.94
N SER A 362 15.41 13.84 21.28
CA SER A 362 14.51 14.46 20.32
C SER A 362 15.03 15.80 19.75
N ARG A 363 16.22 16.28 20.14
CA ARG A 363 16.82 17.49 19.55
C ARG A 363 17.22 17.26 18.09
N HIS A 364 16.87 18.21 17.22
CA HIS A 364 17.21 18.17 15.79
C HIS A 364 18.68 17.79 15.52
N ALA A 365 19.61 18.48 16.17
CA ALA A 365 21.04 18.27 15.92
C ALA A 365 21.50 16.84 16.26
N LEU A 366 20.93 16.19 17.29
CA LEU A 366 21.28 14.82 17.62
C LEU A 366 20.64 13.81 16.66
N VAL A 367 19.37 14.02 16.28
CA VAL A 367 18.70 13.18 15.26
C VAL A 367 19.48 13.25 13.94
N THR A 368 19.78 14.46 13.47
CA THR A 368 20.56 14.70 12.24
C THR A 368 21.94 14.07 12.33
N ALA A 369 22.68 14.28 13.43
CA ALA A 369 24.00 13.68 13.61
C ALA A 369 23.97 12.15 13.57
N THR A 370 22.98 11.54 14.23
CA THR A 370 22.84 10.08 14.28
C THR A 370 22.52 9.53 12.89
N SER A 371 21.53 10.09 12.19
CA SER A 371 21.17 9.63 10.84
C SER A 371 22.29 9.85 9.82
N LEU A 372 23.02 10.97 9.88
CA LEU A 372 24.19 11.20 9.02
C LEU A 372 25.32 10.19 9.30
N THR A 373 25.49 9.78 10.55
CA THR A 373 26.47 8.75 10.94
C THR A 373 26.06 7.39 10.39
N GLU A 374 24.79 7.00 10.54
CA GLU A 374 24.26 5.76 9.97
C GLU A 374 24.43 5.74 8.43
N MET A 375 24.13 6.86 7.77
CA MET A 375 24.36 7.06 6.33
C MET A 375 25.85 6.91 5.95
N ALA A 376 26.77 7.45 6.76
CA ALA A 376 28.21 7.31 6.54
C ALA A 376 28.66 5.84 6.66
N MET A 377 28.12 5.09 7.61
CA MET A 377 28.37 3.65 7.72
C MET A 377 27.83 2.88 6.52
N CYS A 378 26.62 3.22 6.05
CA CYS A 378 26.08 2.63 4.81
C CYS A 378 26.96 2.92 3.60
N SER A 379 27.46 4.16 3.49
CA SER A 379 28.41 4.54 2.44
C SER A 379 29.70 3.75 2.52
N PHE A 380 30.27 3.59 3.71
CA PHE A 380 31.50 2.84 3.94
C PHE A 380 31.34 1.36 3.55
N VAL A 381 30.26 0.70 4.00
CA VAL A 381 30.05 -0.73 3.75
C VAL A 381 29.71 -1.02 2.28
N LEU A 382 28.93 -0.16 1.63
CA LEU A 382 28.46 -0.39 0.26
C LEU A 382 29.28 0.35 -0.81
N GLY A 383 30.34 1.07 -0.43
CA GLY A 383 31.16 1.86 -1.35
C GLY A 383 30.37 2.94 -2.09
N LEU A 384 29.45 3.61 -1.38
CA LEU A 384 28.64 4.67 -1.99
C LEU A 384 29.48 5.93 -2.21
N ARG A 385 29.11 6.74 -3.19
CA ARG A 385 29.81 8.00 -3.47
C ARG A 385 29.69 8.94 -2.26
N HIS A 386 30.82 9.51 -1.87
CA HIS A 386 30.89 10.59 -0.90
C HIS A 386 30.55 11.91 -1.58
N ALA A 387 29.82 12.79 -0.90
CA ALA A 387 29.66 14.15 -1.39
C ALA A 387 30.97 14.93 -1.26
N GLN A 388 31.15 15.95 -2.09
CA GLN A 388 32.37 16.75 -2.11
C GLN A 388 32.56 17.43 -0.74
N GLY A 389 33.72 17.22 -0.12
CA GLY A 389 34.07 17.79 1.18
C GLY A 389 33.66 16.96 2.40
N GLU A 390 33.03 15.79 2.22
CA GLU A 390 32.76 14.87 3.33
C GLU A 390 34.05 14.23 3.85
N LYS A 391 34.15 14.12 5.18
CA LYS A 391 35.23 13.36 5.83
C LYS A 391 35.21 11.91 5.32
N GLN A 392 36.41 11.36 5.11
CA GLN A 392 36.59 9.95 4.79
C GLN A 392 37.15 9.24 6.01
N TRP A 393 36.52 8.13 6.38
CA TRP A 393 36.93 7.35 7.54
C TRP A 393 37.67 6.08 7.12
N LYS A 394 38.67 5.71 7.90
CA LYS A 394 39.43 4.46 7.69
C LYS A 394 38.71 3.21 8.23
N SER A 395 37.71 3.36 9.11
CA SER A 395 36.96 2.23 9.69
C SER A 395 35.56 2.63 10.17
N LEU A 396 34.68 1.65 10.39
CA LEU A 396 33.36 1.85 10.99
C LEU A 396 33.44 2.39 12.43
N GLN A 397 34.42 1.91 13.19
CA GLN A 397 34.66 2.34 14.56
C GLN A 397 35.10 3.81 14.63
N ALA A 398 35.85 4.29 13.63
CA ALA A 398 36.21 5.71 13.54
C ALA A 398 34.96 6.58 13.28
N ILE A 399 34.03 6.13 12.41
CA ILE A 399 32.75 6.81 12.18
C ILE A 399 31.95 6.89 13.49
N ALA A 400 31.89 5.78 14.24
CA ALA A 400 31.18 5.71 15.50
C ALA A 400 31.82 6.58 16.61
N HIS A 401 33.15 6.65 16.66
CA HIS A 401 33.86 7.55 17.56
C HIS A 401 33.53 9.02 17.31
N ASP A 402 33.54 9.43 16.03
CA ASP A 402 33.19 10.80 15.65
C ASP A 402 31.76 11.15 16.08
N TRP A 403 30.80 10.22 15.96
CA TRP A 403 29.45 10.43 16.47
C TRP A 403 29.44 10.73 17.98
N VAL A 404 30.21 9.99 18.79
CA VAL A 404 30.30 10.28 20.24
C VAL A 404 30.81 11.70 20.50
N GLN A 405 31.78 12.18 19.71
CA GLN A 405 32.25 13.57 19.80
C GLN A 405 31.15 14.57 19.43
N VAL A 406 30.36 14.28 18.40
CA VAL A 406 29.22 15.12 18.01
C VAL A 406 28.16 15.15 19.11
N VAL A 407 27.84 14.00 19.72
CA VAL A 407 26.91 13.95 20.86
C VAL A 407 27.41 14.83 21.99
N ARG A 408 28.70 14.75 22.33
CA ARG A 408 29.30 15.60 23.36
C ARG A 408 29.13 17.08 23.06
N ILE A 409 29.37 17.50 21.82
CA ILE A 409 29.28 18.91 21.43
C ILE A 409 27.83 19.39 21.41
N VAL A 410 26.91 18.61 20.86
CA VAL A 410 25.49 18.99 20.71
C VAL A 410 24.73 18.95 22.03
N THR A 411 25.09 18.03 22.93
CA THR A 411 24.34 17.79 24.16
C THR A 411 25.05 18.31 25.42
N GLY A 412 26.36 18.59 25.34
CA GLY A 412 27.21 18.86 26.49
C GLY A 412 27.45 17.65 27.39
N LYS A 413 26.96 16.44 27.03
CA LYS A 413 27.11 15.21 27.81
C LYS A 413 28.30 14.41 27.32
N ASP A 414 29.16 14.02 28.25
CA ASP A 414 30.30 13.16 27.93
C ASP A 414 29.85 11.69 27.96
N LEU A 415 29.83 11.05 26.79
CA LEU A 415 29.57 9.62 26.66
C LEU A 415 30.91 8.89 26.52
N ALA A 416 31.11 7.83 27.29
CA ALA A 416 32.27 6.98 27.12
C ALA A 416 32.25 6.36 25.72
N SER A 417 33.27 6.62 24.90
CA SER A 417 33.38 6.04 23.57
C SER A 417 34.09 4.67 23.63
N PRO A 418 33.41 3.55 23.32
CA PRO A 418 34.06 2.25 23.19
C PRO A 418 35.11 2.21 22.06
N TRP A 419 34.99 3.17 21.12
CA TRP A 419 35.80 3.24 19.91
C TRP A 419 36.91 4.28 19.99
N LYS A 420 37.26 4.74 21.19
CA LYS A 420 38.25 5.82 21.39
C LYS A 420 39.61 5.55 20.75
N GLU A 421 40.04 4.30 20.71
CA GLU A 421 41.30 3.89 20.07
C GLU A 421 41.30 4.07 18.54
N PHE A 422 40.13 4.21 17.92
CA PHE A 422 39.95 4.45 16.48
C PHE A 422 39.82 5.94 16.14
N ALA A 423 40.04 6.82 17.12
CA ALA A 423 40.03 8.27 16.90
C ALA A 423 41.00 8.64 15.77
N GLN A 424 40.50 9.39 14.79
CA GLN A 424 41.30 9.89 13.69
C GLN A 424 41.60 11.35 13.95
N GLY A 425 42.88 11.73 13.87
CA GLY A 425 43.26 13.14 13.88
C GLY A 425 42.63 13.84 12.68
N ASP A 426 42.36 15.15 12.82
CA ASP A 426 42.07 15.99 11.67
C ASP A 426 43.36 16.10 10.85
N ASP A 427 43.59 15.17 9.92
CA ASP A 427 44.78 15.12 9.06
C ASP A 427 44.77 16.31 8.08
N ALA A 428 45.06 17.51 8.58
CA ALA A 428 45.39 18.70 7.81
C ALA A 428 46.86 18.65 7.35
N ALA A 429 47.28 17.59 6.65
CA ALA A 429 48.66 17.50 6.14
C ALA A 429 48.84 16.50 4.98
N SER A 430 48.13 16.66 3.86
CA SER A 430 48.69 16.31 2.53
C SER A 430 47.90 16.94 1.39
N SER A 431 48.47 18.00 0.83
CA SER A 431 48.26 18.56 -0.54
C SER A 431 46.83 18.77 -1.07
N GLY A 432 46.39 20.04 -1.09
CA GLY A 432 45.39 20.56 -2.04
C GLY A 432 44.10 21.12 -1.43
N ASN A 433 44.08 22.43 -1.17
CA ASN A 433 42.94 23.32 -0.88
C ASN A 433 41.54 22.69 -0.66
N ASN A 434 41.30 22.16 0.55
CA ASN A 434 40.11 22.39 1.38
C ASN A 434 40.24 21.57 2.68
N PRO A 435 40.12 22.16 3.88
CA PRO A 435 40.14 21.39 5.11
C PRO A 435 38.93 20.44 5.14
N THR A 436 39.18 19.14 5.30
CA THR A 436 38.15 18.13 5.57
C THR A 436 37.44 18.50 6.86
N LYS A 437 36.14 18.74 6.80
CA LYS A 437 35.36 19.17 7.96
C LYS A 437 34.77 17.94 8.69
N PRO A 438 34.73 17.92 10.04
CA PRO A 438 34.06 16.86 10.80
C PRO A 438 32.56 16.75 10.44
N ILE A 439 31.88 15.64 10.81
CA ILE A 439 30.40 15.49 10.66
C ILE A 439 29.65 16.74 11.15
N LEU A 440 30.22 17.42 12.16
CA LEU A 440 29.76 18.69 12.71
C LEU A 440 29.58 19.82 11.69
N SER A 441 30.31 19.90 10.58
CA SER A 441 30.05 20.98 9.61
C SER A 441 28.73 20.84 8.88
N HIS A 442 28.17 19.63 8.83
CA HIS A 442 26.81 19.40 8.33
C HIS A 442 25.75 19.59 9.43
N VAL A 443 26.14 19.56 10.71
CA VAL A 443 25.25 19.73 11.87
C VAL A 443 25.23 21.19 12.37
N CYS A 444 26.29 21.97 12.12
CA CYS A 444 26.50 23.33 12.64
C CYS A 444 26.57 24.44 11.59
N MET A 445 26.50 24.17 10.28
CA MET A 445 26.40 25.24 9.28
C MET A 445 24.93 25.52 8.97
N GLU A 446 24.57 26.80 9.08
CA GLU A 446 23.47 27.43 8.35
C GLU A 446 23.34 26.78 6.98
N HIS A 447 22.36 25.90 6.80
CA HIS A 447 22.20 25.11 5.59
C HIS A 447 22.06 26.05 4.37
N PRO A 448 23.00 26.11 3.43
CA PRO A 448 22.65 26.46 2.07
C PRO A 448 22.15 25.14 1.46
N LEU A 449 20.83 24.95 1.42
CA LEU A 449 20.18 23.83 0.71
C LEU A 449 20.47 23.86 -0.82
N HIS A 450 21.26 24.82 -1.31
CA HIS A 450 21.81 24.87 -2.64
C HIS A 450 23.14 24.11 -2.71
N ASN A 451 23.13 22.83 -3.11
CA ASN A 451 24.16 22.27 -4.02
C ASN A 451 23.96 20.80 -4.46
N CYS A 452 22.85 20.15 -4.16
CA CYS A 452 22.57 18.79 -4.66
C CYS A 452 21.35 18.72 -5.58
N TYR A 453 21.26 19.61 -6.59
CA TYR A 453 20.26 19.49 -7.65
C TYR A 453 20.85 19.83 -9.02
N VAL A 454 21.61 18.88 -9.57
CA VAL A 454 21.89 18.81 -11.01
C VAL A 454 21.57 17.39 -11.45
N ASP A 455 20.31 17.17 -11.80
CA ASP A 455 19.88 16.43 -12.99
C ASP A 455 18.35 16.32 -12.96
N GLY A 456 17.73 17.36 -13.52
CA GLY A 456 16.32 17.32 -13.88
C GLY A 456 16.14 16.38 -15.07
N GLN A 457 15.66 15.17 -14.81
CA GLN A 457 14.80 14.40 -15.71
C GLN A 457 14.22 13.21 -14.96
N ASN A 458 12.93 13.26 -14.64
CA ASN A 458 12.11 12.06 -14.46
C ASN A 458 10.65 12.37 -14.73
N VAL A 459 10.28 12.26 -16.01
CA VAL A 459 8.90 11.99 -16.42
C VAL A 459 8.77 10.47 -16.45
N TYR A 460 8.29 9.86 -15.37
CA TYR A 460 7.98 8.44 -15.36
C TYR A 460 6.61 8.22 -15.98
N ASN A 461 6.59 7.55 -17.13
CA ASN A 461 5.38 7.13 -17.83
C ASN A 461 4.94 5.74 -17.30
N PRO A 462 3.74 5.57 -16.72
CA PRO A 462 3.33 4.31 -16.11
C PRO A 462 2.82 3.33 -17.18
N ALA A 463 3.73 2.72 -17.93
CA ALA A 463 3.40 1.59 -18.79
C ALA A 463 3.61 0.26 -18.04
N HIS A 464 2.50 -0.29 -17.56
CA HIS A 464 2.22 -1.73 -17.33
C HIS A 464 3.43 -2.62 -16.98
N VAL A 465 3.70 -2.77 -15.68
CA VAL A 465 4.42 -3.94 -15.17
C VAL A 465 3.38 -4.92 -14.60
N PRO A 466 3.40 -6.21 -14.98
CA PRO A 466 2.46 -7.19 -14.46
C PRO A 466 2.68 -7.35 -12.96
N CYS A 467 1.62 -7.07 -12.19
CA CYS A 467 1.55 -7.41 -10.77
C CYS A 467 1.49 -8.93 -10.65
N THR A 468 2.63 -9.62 -10.68
CA THR A 468 2.69 -11.02 -10.26
C THR A 468 2.21 -11.08 -8.82
N ALA A 469 1.08 -11.74 -8.60
CA ALA A 469 0.57 -12.05 -7.27
C ALA A 469 1.63 -12.88 -6.54
N MET A 470 2.48 -12.22 -5.75
CA MET A 470 3.21 -12.89 -4.69
C MET A 470 2.14 -13.54 -3.82
N HIS A 471 2.23 -14.86 -3.65
CA HIS A 471 1.45 -15.57 -2.64
C HIS A 471 1.84 -14.96 -1.29
N MET A 472 1.07 -13.97 -0.84
CA MET A 472 1.25 -13.34 0.46
C MET A 472 0.78 -14.36 1.49
N HIS A 473 1.70 -15.19 1.99
CA HIS A 473 1.54 -15.70 3.35
C HIS A 473 1.30 -14.50 4.27
N ALA A 474 0.45 -14.63 5.28
CA ALA A 474 0.16 -13.57 6.22
C ALA A 474 1.45 -13.14 6.93
N PHE A 475 2.14 -12.11 6.41
CA PHE A 475 3.35 -11.57 7.00
C PHE A 475 3.00 -11.05 8.39
N ARG A 476 3.78 -11.44 9.40
CA ARG A 476 3.59 -10.97 10.77
C ARG A 476 4.44 -9.72 10.98
N MET A 477 3.94 -8.80 11.81
CA MET A 477 4.73 -7.67 12.23
C MET A 477 5.81 -8.15 13.20
N ARG A 478 7.05 -7.73 12.97
CA ARG A 478 8.21 -8.10 13.79
C ARG A 478 8.45 -7.03 14.83
N GLU A 479 8.55 -7.49 16.08
CA GLU A 479 8.98 -6.66 17.20
C GLU A 479 10.50 -6.49 17.17
N LEU A 480 10.96 -5.27 17.35
CA LEU A 480 12.37 -4.93 17.52
C LEU A 480 12.59 -4.42 18.95
N ASN A 481 13.78 -4.62 19.49
CA ASN A 481 14.21 -3.97 20.71
C ASN A 481 14.36 -2.45 20.48
N ALA A 482 14.45 -1.67 21.56
CA ALA A 482 14.61 -0.22 21.47
C ALA A 482 15.90 0.20 20.74
N ASP A 483 16.89 -0.69 20.67
CA ASP A 483 18.12 -0.51 19.90
C ASP A 483 18.00 -0.91 18.42
N GLY A 484 16.83 -1.33 17.95
CA GLY A 484 16.57 -1.74 16.56
C GLY A 484 16.88 -3.21 16.24
N SER A 485 17.47 -3.98 17.16
CA SER A 485 17.74 -5.41 16.97
C SER A 485 16.46 -6.25 17.03
N LEU A 486 16.44 -7.42 16.38
CA LEU A 486 15.26 -8.30 16.38
C LEU A 486 14.97 -8.86 17.78
N LYS A 487 13.74 -8.66 18.28
CA LYS A 487 13.35 -9.07 19.63
C LYS A 487 13.23 -10.58 19.79
N GLU A 488 12.54 -11.24 18.85
CA GLU A 488 12.26 -12.68 18.90
C GLU A 488 12.67 -13.39 17.60
N PRO A 489 13.90 -13.93 17.51
CA PRO A 489 14.38 -14.68 16.35
C PRO A 489 13.50 -15.88 15.96
N ALA A 490 12.79 -16.47 16.93
CA ALA A 490 11.89 -17.60 16.71
C ALA A 490 10.77 -17.29 15.70
N VAL A 491 10.35 -16.02 15.60
CA VAL A 491 9.33 -15.59 14.63
C VAL A 491 9.77 -15.87 13.19
N LEU A 492 11.06 -15.73 12.87
CA LEU A 492 11.58 -16.02 11.53
C LEU A 492 11.41 -17.50 11.14
N LEU A 493 11.62 -18.42 12.09
CA LEU A 493 11.46 -19.86 11.86
C LEU A 493 9.99 -20.25 11.72
N GLN A 494 9.12 -19.68 12.55
CA GLN A 494 7.68 -19.88 12.45
C GLN A 494 7.14 -19.40 11.10
N GLU A 495 7.61 -18.25 10.59
CA GLU A 495 7.27 -17.76 9.24
C GLU A 495 7.73 -18.72 8.12
N MET A 496 8.76 -19.52 8.38
CA MET A 496 9.25 -20.57 7.46
C MET A 496 8.53 -21.92 7.65
N GLY A 497 7.57 -22.00 8.57
CA GLY A 497 6.79 -23.20 8.88
C GLY A 497 7.40 -24.11 9.94
N PHE A 498 8.53 -23.73 10.54
CA PHE A 498 9.14 -24.49 11.64
C PHE A 498 8.43 -24.14 12.94
N GLU A 499 7.44 -24.95 13.30
CA GLU A 499 6.66 -24.84 14.54
C GLU A 499 6.80 -26.11 15.39
N ALA A 500 6.49 -26.01 16.67
CA ALA A 500 6.48 -27.17 17.57
C ALA A 500 5.55 -28.26 17.01
N GLY A 501 6.01 -29.51 17.01
CA GLY A 501 5.35 -30.65 16.38
C GLY A 501 5.73 -30.87 14.90
N ALA A 502 6.46 -29.95 14.26
CA ALA A 502 6.90 -30.14 12.88
C ALA A 502 7.95 -31.27 12.79
N HIS A 503 7.74 -32.21 11.87
CA HIS A 503 8.72 -33.23 11.52
C HIS A 503 9.84 -32.58 10.71
N VAL A 504 11.07 -32.70 11.20
CA VAL A 504 12.25 -32.06 10.61
C VAL A 504 13.34 -33.08 10.28
N ARG A 505 14.03 -32.87 9.17
CA ARG A 505 15.15 -33.69 8.73
C ARG A 505 16.38 -32.84 8.50
N ARG A 506 17.51 -33.24 9.07
CA ARG A 506 18.81 -32.60 8.82
C ARG A 506 19.33 -32.99 7.44
N ARG A 507 19.69 -32.01 6.61
CA ARG A 507 20.11 -32.26 5.22
C ARG A 507 21.40 -33.06 5.11
N ALA A 508 22.37 -32.76 5.98
CA ALA A 508 23.73 -33.31 5.94
C ALA A 508 23.76 -34.79 6.37
N THR A 509 23.14 -35.11 7.51
CA THR A 509 23.21 -36.43 8.14
C THR A 509 21.98 -37.30 7.87
N LYS A 510 20.89 -36.72 7.32
CA LYS A 510 19.57 -37.35 7.16
C LYS A 510 18.90 -37.73 8.49
N GLU A 511 19.42 -37.27 9.62
CA GLU A 511 18.80 -37.46 10.92
C GLU A 511 17.41 -36.81 10.94
N GLU A 512 16.45 -37.50 11.53
CA GLU A 512 15.04 -37.09 11.61
C GLU A 512 14.66 -36.85 13.06
N GLY A 513 13.77 -35.89 13.28
CA GLY A 513 13.23 -35.62 14.59
C GLY A 513 11.95 -34.80 14.51
N VAL A 514 11.40 -34.49 15.68
CA VAL A 514 10.23 -33.63 15.85
C VAL A 514 10.68 -32.37 16.57
N LEU A 515 10.30 -31.21 16.04
CA LEU A 515 10.58 -29.94 16.68
C LEU A 515 9.78 -29.86 17.99
N ASP A 516 10.46 -29.72 19.13
CA ASP A 516 9.85 -29.66 20.45
C ASP A 516 9.52 -28.20 20.83
N ASP A 517 10.54 -27.33 20.87
CA ASP A 517 10.40 -25.92 21.26
C ASP A 517 11.46 -25.04 20.57
N ILE A 518 11.19 -23.73 20.46
CA ILE A 518 12.12 -22.71 19.98
C ILE A 518 12.25 -21.63 21.05
N LYS A 519 13.40 -21.58 21.74
CA LYS A 519 13.62 -20.63 22.84
C LYS A 519 15.08 -20.18 22.93
N GLY A 520 15.28 -18.88 23.16
CA GLY A 520 16.60 -18.31 23.46
C GLY A 520 17.65 -18.52 22.37
N GLY A 521 17.26 -18.35 21.09
CA GLY A 521 18.18 -18.55 19.97
C GLY A 521 18.44 -20.01 19.58
N MET A 522 17.79 -20.96 20.26
CA MET A 522 17.98 -22.40 20.05
C MET A 522 16.65 -23.08 19.68
N VAL A 523 16.74 -24.07 18.79
CA VAL A 523 15.69 -25.02 18.44
C VAL A 523 15.99 -26.33 19.15
N ARG A 524 14.97 -26.88 19.83
CA ARG A 524 15.02 -28.21 20.42
C ARG A 524 14.36 -29.21 19.48
N VAL A 525 15.08 -30.28 19.16
CA VAL A 525 14.59 -31.35 18.29
C VAL A 525 14.63 -32.66 19.08
N ASP A 526 13.49 -33.30 19.25
CA ASP A 526 13.40 -34.67 19.75
C ASP A 526 13.80 -35.62 18.62
N MET A 527 14.94 -36.29 18.80
CA MET A 527 15.50 -37.24 17.83
C MET A 527 14.95 -38.67 18.02
N GLY A 528 14.02 -38.87 18.97
CA GLY A 528 13.55 -40.17 19.40
C GLY A 528 14.47 -40.82 20.44
N GLY A 529 13.94 -41.83 21.15
CA GLY A 529 14.70 -42.57 22.16
C GLY A 529 15.09 -41.75 23.40
N GLY A 530 14.42 -40.62 23.65
CA GLY A 530 14.73 -39.70 24.76
C GLY A 530 15.89 -38.73 24.51
N ILE A 531 16.39 -38.66 23.27
CA ILE A 531 17.50 -37.77 22.89
C ILE A 531 16.94 -36.44 22.40
N LEU A 532 17.28 -35.36 23.12
CA LEU A 532 16.85 -34.00 22.79
C LEU A 532 18.05 -33.18 22.31
N ALA A 533 18.11 -32.91 21.00
CA ALA A 533 19.16 -32.11 20.39
C ALA A 533 18.88 -30.61 20.54
N LYS A 534 19.90 -29.82 20.89
CA LYS A 534 19.85 -28.35 20.88
C LYS A 534 20.62 -27.84 19.67
N VAL A 535 19.95 -27.11 18.81
CA VAL A 535 20.48 -26.65 17.53
C VAL A 535 20.30 -25.13 17.44
N ALA A 536 21.32 -24.40 16.98
CA ALA A 536 21.21 -22.96 16.79
C ALA A 536 20.18 -22.61 15.71
N ILE A 537 19.41 -21.54 15.91
CA ILE A 537 18.41 -21.06 14.92
C ILE A 537 19.06 -20.80 13.56
N GLU A 538 20.31 -20.34 13.54
CA GLU A 538 21.06 -20.07 12.32
C GLU A 538 21.20 -21.31 11.43
N GLU A 539 21.36 -22.51 12.01
CA GLU A 539 21.47 -23.75 11.23
C GLU A 539 20.18 -24.03 10.45
N PHE A 540 19.01 -23.75 11.06
CA PHE A 540 17.72 -23.86 10.40
C PHE A 540 17.55 -22.78 9.32
N LEU A 541 17.86 -21.51 9.63
CA LEU A 541 17.73 -20.40 8.69
C LEU A 541 18.66 -20.57 7.47
N GLN A 542 19.80 -21.23 7.63
CA GLN A 542 20.73 -21.54 6.54
C GLN A 542 20.27 -22.73 5.68
N GLY A 543 19.16 -23.39 6.06
CA GLY A 543 18.59 -24.53 5.34
C GLY A 543 19.26 -25.87 5.69
N GLY A 544 19.99 -25.94 6.81
CA GLY A 544 20.55 -27.19 7.34
C GLY A 544 19.48 -28.22 7.70
N TRP A 545 18.27 -27.74 8.03
CA TRP A 545 17.09 -28.55 8.34
C TRP A 545 15.94 -28.25 7.36
N VAL A 546 15.10 -29.26 7.13
CA VAL A 546 13.89 -29.13 6.30
C VAL A 546 12.71 -29.78 6.99
N ILE A 547 11.53 -29.19 6.80
CA ILE A 547 10.27 -29.83 7.17
C ILE A 547 10.00 -30.97 6.18
N PHE A 548 9.56 -32.11 6.69
CA PHE A 548 9.13 -33.23 5.86
C PHE A 548 7.89 -33.90 6.47
N SER A 549 7.13 -34.61 5.65
CA SER A 549 6.09 -35.50 6.15
C SER A 549 6.66 -36.92 6.25
N PRO A 550 6.59 -37.58 7.41
CA PRO A 550 6.96 -38.98 7.53
C PRO A 550 6.15 -39.84 6.55
N LYS A 551 6.76 -40.88 5.99
CA LYS A 551 6.01 -41.85 5.18
C LYS A 551 5.05 -42.59 6.11
N ALA A 552 3.75 -42.53 5.83
CA ALA A 552 2.78 -43.38 6.51
C ALA A 552 3.15 -44.85 6.31
N GLY A 553 2.95 -45.67 7.35
CA GLY A 553 3.09 -47.13 7.23
C GLY A 553 2.12 -47.70 6.20
N PRO A 554 2.35 -48.96 5.74
CA PRO A 554 1.47 -49.57 4.76
C PRO A 554 0.05 -49.70 5.32
N VAL A 555 -0.90 -49.07 4.63
CA VAL A 555 -2.34 -49.24 4.87
C VAL A 555 -2.84 -50.28 3.86
N TYR A 556 -3.26 -51.43 4.36
CA TYR A 556 -3.79 -52.51 3.51
C TYR A 556 -5.29 -52.32 3.31
N LEU A 557 -5.72 -52.27 2.06
CA LEU A 557 -7.12 -52.33 1.68
C LEU A 557 -7.52 -53.80 1.59
N HIS A 558 -8.16 -54.34 2.63
CA HIS A 558 -8.50 -55.77 2.71
C HIS A 558 -9.64 -56.19 1.76
N ASP A 559 -10.46 -55.25 1.30
CA ASP A 559 -11.51 -55.48 0.30
C ASP A 559 -11.51 -54.35 -0.74
N PRO A 560 -11.07 -54.61 -1.99
CA PRO A 560 -11.03 -53.61 -3.05
C PRO A 560 -12.41 -53.24 -3.62
N THR A 561 -13.49 -53.91 -3.19
CA THR A 561 -14.84 -53.69 -3.70
C THR A 561 -15.64 -52.65 -2.91
N ILE A 562 -15.12 -52.16 -1.78
CA ILE A 562 -15.81 -51.17 -0.92
C ILE A 562 -15.97 -49.80 -1.60
N ALA A 563 -15.12 -49.47 -2.57
CA ALA A 563 -15.16 -48.20 -3.30
C ALA A 563 -14.81 -48.38 -4.79
N PRO A 564 -15.66 -49.02 -5.60
CA PRO A 564 -15.39 -49.17 -7.02
C PRO A 564 -15.37 -47.79 -7.70
N PRO A 565 -14.68 -47.61 -8.85
CA PRO A 565 -14.70 -46.35 -9.58
C PRO A 565 -16.13 -45.84 -9.89
N SER A 566 -17.09 -46.75 -10.05
CA SER A 566 -18.50 -46.43 -10.24
C SER A 566 -19.20 -45.79 -9.04
N SER A 567 -18.63 -45.84 -7.83
CA SER A 567 -19.14 -45.11 -6.66
C SER A 567 -18.46 -43.75 -6.47
N ASN A 568 -17.34 -43.48 -7.17
CA ASN A 568 -16.58 -42.25 -7.04
C ASN A 568 -17.18 -41.12 -7.91
N ASP A 569 -17.56 -40.02 -7.28
CA ASP A 569 -18.22 -38.90 -7.97
C ASP A 569 -17.30 -38.12 -8.90
N GLU A 570 -16.00 -38.02 -8.59
CA GLU A 570 -15.01 -37.40 -9.47
C GLU A 570 -14.83 -38.23 -10.74
N TYR A 571 -14.76 -39.56 -10.60
CA TYR A 571 -14.66 -40.47 -11.74
C TYR A 571 -15.87 -40.35 -12.69
N LYS A 572 -17.09 -40.29 -12.13
CA LYS A 572 -18.31 -40.02 -12.91
C LYS A 572 -18.28 -38.66 -13.59
N ALA A 573 -17.79 -37.63 -12.90
CA ALA A 573 -17.69 -36.28 -13.43
C ALA A 573 -16.70 -36.23 -14.62
N GLN A 574 -15.58 -36.93 -14.54
CA GLN A 574 -14.62 -37.04 -15.65
C GLN A 574 -15.21 -37.78 -16.86
N HIS A 575 -16.00 -38.85 -16.63
CA HIS A 575 -16.72 -39.53 -17.71
C HIS A 575 -17.70 -38.58 -18.42
N LEU A 576 -18.50 -37.83 -17.67
CA LEU A 576 -19.40 -36.82 -18.24
C LEU A 576 -18.64 -35.73 -18.99
N LEU A 577 -17.51 -35.24 -18.45
CA LEU A 577 -16.67 -34.25 -19.11
C LEU A 577 -16.17 -34.75 -20.48
N ALA A 578 -15.68 -36.00 -20.55
CA ALA A 578 -15.23 -36.61 -21.79
C ALA A 578 -16.38 -36.71 -22.81
N THR A 579 -17.56 -37.19 -22.38
CA THR A 579 -18.74 -37.27 -23.23
C THR A 579 -19.18 -35.91 -23.77
N ILE A 580 -19.13 -34.86 -22.94
CA ILE A 580 -19.43 -33.47 -23.37
C ILE A 580 -18.44 -33.01 -24.44
N VAL A 581 -17.14 -33.22 -24.22
CA VAL A 581 -16.10 -32.80 -25.17
C VAL A 581 -16.30 -33.49 -26.53
N CYS A 582 -16.53 -34.80 -26.54
CA CYS A 582 -16.79 -35.53 -27.79
C CYS A 582 -18.07 -35.03 -28.47
N GLN A 583 -19.17 -34.86 -27.73
CA GLN A 583 -20.43 -34.43 -28.32
C GLN A 583 -20.37 -33.00 -28.89
N VAL A 584 -19.65 -32.08 -28.23
CA VAL A 584 -19.44 -30.71 -28.74
C VAL A 584 -18.62 -30.76 -30.04
N HIS A 585 -17.57 -31.59 -30.09
CA HIS A 585 -16.77 -31.78 -31.29
C HIS A 585 -17.59 -32.35 -32.47
N ASP A 586 -18.39 -33.38 -32.22
CA ASP A 586 -19.24 -34.00 -33.24
C ASP A 586 -20.30 -33.02 -33.75
N MET A 587 -20.98 -32.30 -32.83
CA MET A 587 -21.96 -31.28 -33.19
C MET A 587 -21.34 -30.14 -33.96
N GLY A 588 -20.13 -29.71 -33.58
CA GLY A 588 -19.39 -28.72 -34.34
C GLY A 588 -19.12 -29.20 -35.77
N SER A 589 -18.58 -30.41 -35.91
CA SER A 589 -18.27 -30.98 -37.23
C SER A 589 -19.52 -31.17 -38.11
N GLU A 590 -20.68 -31.50 -37.54
CA GLU A 590 -21.94 -31.73 -38.27
C GLU A 590 -22.73 -30.45 -38.59
N LEU A 591 -22.80 -29.49 -37.65
CA LEU A 591 -23.73 -28.34 -37.72
C LEU A 591 -23.04 -27.01 -38.06
N GLU A 592 -21.73 -26.91 -37.86
CA GLU A 592 -21.04 -25.62 -37.75
C GLU A 592 -20.56 -25.08 -39.11
N LEU A 593 -20.23 -25.91 -40.10
CA LEU A 593 -19.78 -25.38 -41.41
C LEU A 593 -20.89 -24.80 -42.28
N GLN A 594 -22.17 -24.94 -41.89
CA GLN A 594 -23.27 -24.37 -42.64
C GLN A 594 -23.34 -22.86 -42.39
N ASN A 595 -23.09 -22.05 -43.42
CA ASN A 595 -23.23 -20.58 -43.45
C ASN A 595 -22.13 -19.77 -42.73
N TRP A 596 -20.97 -20.36 -42.39
CA TRP A 596 -19.83 -19.61 -41.84
C TRP A 596 -19.20 -18.62 -42.83
N ASP A 597 -19.25 -18.96 -44.11
CA ASP A 597 -18.89 -18.10 -45.23
C ASP A 597 -19.73 -16.82 -45.27
N LEU A 598 -20.97 -16.88 -44.75
CA LEU A 598 -21.89 -15.76 -44.62
C LEU A 598 -21.64 -14.90 -43.36
N LEU A 599 -20.58 -15.15 -42.58
CA LEU A 599 -20.23 -14.36 -41.40
C LEU A 599 -18.91 -13.61 -41.58
N GLN A 600 -18.80 -12.45 -40.94
CA GLN A 600 -17.57 -11.68 -40.80
C GLN A 600 -17.26 -11.45 -39.32
N ILE A 601 -15.99 -11.65 -38.95
CA ILE A 601 -15.50 -11.39 -37.59
C ILE A 601 -14.60 -10.16 -37.63
N GLN A 602 -14.94 -9.16 -36.83
CA GLN A 602 -14.07 -8.02 -36.56
C GLN A 602 -13.29 -8.29 -35.28
N THR A 603 -11.97 -8.08 -35.30
CA THR A 603 -11.10 -8.31 -34.13
C THR A 603 -10.61 -7.01 -33.47
N LYS A 604 -10.62 -5.88 -34.20
CA LYS A 604 -10.22 -4.54 -33.75
C LYS A 604 -11.05 -3.44 -34.45
N PRO A 605 -11.31 -2.27 -33.82
CA PRO A 605 -11.06 -1.97 -32.41
C PRO A 605 -11.97 -2.78 -31.47
N ASN A 606 -13.13 -3.24 -31.96
CA ASN A 606 -14.08 -4.04 -31.19
C ASN A 606 -14.14 -5.47 -31.74
N LYS A 607 -14.38 -6.43 -30.85
CA LYS A 607 -14.66 -7.83 -31.20
C LYS A 607 -16.14 -7.99 -31.49
N THR A 608 -16.50 -8.22 -32.75
CA THR A 608 -17.90 -8.37 -33.19
C THR A 608 -18.02 -9.45 -34.26
N VAL A 609 -19.24 -9.96 -34.43
CA VAL A 609 -19.64 -10.81 -35.55
C VAL A 609 -20.83 -10.18 -36.24
N SER A 610 -20.80 -10.12 -37.56
CA SER A 610 -21.92 -9.67 -38.39
C SER A 610 -22.17 -10.61 -39.56
N ALA A 611 -23.39 -10.58 -40.10
CA ALA A 611 -23.72 -11.28 -41.34
C ALA A 611 -23.13 -10.54 -42.55
N LYS A 612 -22.60 -11.28 -43.52
CA LYS A 612 -22.11 -10.78 -44.82
C LYS A 612 -23.20 -10.75 -45.89
N ASP A 613 -24.19 -11.63 -45.75
CA ASP A 613 -25.31 -11.77 -46.69
C ASP A 613 -26.57 -12.21 -45.93
N LYS A 614 -27.69 -12.36 -46.64
CA LYS A 614 -28.99 -12.74 -46.10
C LYS A 614 -28.95 -14.15 -45.51
N ILE A 615 -29.37 -14.28 -44.24
CA ILE A 615 -29.52 -15.57 -43.56
C ILE A 615 -30.96 -15.69 -43.04
N SER A 616 -31.71 -16.66 -43.55
CA SER A 616 -33.09 -16.89 -43.09
C SER A 616 -33.15 -17.33 -41.62
N ARG A 617 -34.26 -16.99 -40.96
CA ARG A 617 -34.59 -17.35 -39.59
C ARG A 617 -34.34 -18.84 -39.33
N GLY A 618 -33.57 -19.12 -38.30
CA GLY A 618 -33.26 -20.47 -37.84
C GLY A 618 -32.32 -21.28 -38.75
N LYS A 619 -31.65 -20.65 -39.71
CA LYS A 619 -30.65 -21.31 -40.57
C LYS A 619 -29.22 -21.14 -40.09
N LEU A 620 -28.94 -20.18 -39.21
CA LEU A 620 -27.65 -20.07 -38.52
C LEU A 620 -27.73 -20.76 -37.16
N VAL A 621 -26.85 -21.74 -36.96
CA VAL A 621 -26.64 -22.42 -35.68
C VAL A 621 -25.17 -22.34 -35.33
N LEU A 622 -24.87 -21.87 -34.11
CA LEU A 622 -23.53 -21.79 -33.56
C LEU A 622 -23.44 -22.73 -32.35
N VAL A 623 -22.63 -23.78 -32.49
CA VAL A 623 -22.25 -24.66 -31.37
C VAL A 623 -21.05 -24.02 -30.68
N PRO A 624 -20.98 -23.88 -29.35
CA PRO A 624 -19.90 -23.16 -28.70
C PRO A 624 -18.61 -24.00 -28.61
N CYS A 625 -17.96 -24.29 -29.73
CA CYS A 625 -16.77 -25.14 -29.76
C CYS A 625 -15.55 -24.49 -29.08
N SER A 626 -14.87 -25.26 -28.24
CA SER A 626 -13.70 -24.84 -27.47
C SER A 626 -12.93 -26.06 -26.95
N CYS A 627 -11.61 -25.95 -26.79
CA CYS A 627 -10.82 -26.98 -26.10
C CYS A 627 -10.91 -26.88 -24.56
N LYS A 628 -11.64 -25.89 -24.04
CA LYS A 628 -11.73 -25.60 -22.61
C LYS A 628 -13.15 -25.85 -22.09
N VAL A 629 -13.41 -27.09 -21.70
CA VAL A 629 -14.60 -27.46 -20.90
C VAL A 629 -14.17 -27.63 -19.45
N VAL A 630 -14.84 -26.92 -18.54
CA VAL A 630 -14.50 -26.90 -17.11
C VAL A 630 -15.55 -27.68 -16.33
N CYS A 631 -15.09 -28.63 -15.50
CA CYS A 631 -15.88 -29.30 -14.48
C CYS A 631 -15.64 -28.60 -13.13
N LEU A 632 -16.71 -28.20 -12.44
CA LEU A 632 -16.64 -27.55 -11.13
C LEU A 632 -17.57 -28.24 -10.14
N PRO A 633 -17.16 -28.47 -8.88
CA PRO A 633 -18.08 -28.85 -7.82
C PRO A 633 -19.17 -27.79 -7.67
N LYS A 634 -20.44 -28.20 -7.46
CA LYS A 634 -21.59 -27.27 -7.35
C LYS A 634 -21.45 -26.22 -6.25
N ALA A 635 -20.65 -26.51 -5.21
CA ALA A 635 -20.32 -25.54 -4.16
C ALA A 635 -19.47 -24.35 -4.64
N LYS A 636 -18.87 -24.43 -5.84
CA LYS A 636 -18.05 -23.37 -6.43
C LYS A 636 -18.81 -22.71 -7.58
N SER A 637 -18.97 -21.39 -7.52
CA SER A 637 -19.50 -20.60 -8.64
C SER A 637 -18.44 -20.45 -9.75
N LYS A 638 -18.84 -20.59 -11.02
CA LYS A 638 -17.96 -20.23 -12.14
C LYS A 638 -17.70 -18.71 -12.14
N LYS A 639 -16.44 -18.32 -12.26
CA LYS A 639 -16.04 -16.92 -12.48
C LYS A 639 -15.68 -16.75 -13.96
N GLY A 640 -16.38 -15.86 -14.66
CA GLY A 640 -16.08 -15.49 -16.05
C GLY A 640 -17.02 -16.10 -17.12
N PRO A 641 -16.82 -15.71 -18.39
CA PRO A 641 -17.74 -16.01 -19.48
C PRO A 641 -17.80 -17.49 -19.90
N GLY A 642 -18.91 -17.90 -20.51
CA GLY A 642 -19.09 -19.18 -21.20
C GLY A 642 -20.46 -19.81 -20.94
N PHE A 643 -20.74 -20.92 -21.61
CA PHE A 643 -22.07 -21.52 -21.65
C PHE A 643 -22.14 -22.76 -20.75
N GLU A 644 -23.22 -22.87 -19.96
CA GLU A 644 -23.45 -24.03 -19.10
C GLU A 644 -23.91 -25.22 -19.95
N VAL A 645 -23.41 -26.41 -19.61
CA VAL A 645 -23.92 -27.68 -20.12
C VAL A 645 -24.80 -28.30 -19.04
N LEU A 646 -26.06 -28.55 -19.35
CA LEU A 646 -27.00 -29.10 -18.38
C LEU A 646 -26.78 -30.61 -18.28
N THR A 647 -26.56 -31.11 -17.07
CA THR A 647 -26.34 -32.55 -16.80
C THR A 647 -27.20 -33.02 -15.63
N SER A 648 -27.31 -34.34 -15.45
CA SER A 648 -27.95 -34.97 -14.29
C SER A 648 -27.04 -35.03 -13.04
N SER A 649 -25.80 -34.54 -13.12
CA SER A 649 -24.84 -34.67 -12.02
C SER A 649 -25.35 -33.97 -10.74
N PRO A 650 -25.41 -34.67 -9.59
CA PRO A 650 -25.82 -34.05 -8.33
C PRO A 650 -24.71 -33.17 -7.74
N THR A 651 -23.44 -33.44 -8.03
CA THR A 651 -22.28 -32.85 -7.34
C THR A 651 -21.48 -31.84 -8.17
N HIS A 652 -21.58 -31.88 -9.51
CA HIS A 652 -20.76 -31.06 -10.41
C HIS A 652 -21.59 -30.25 -11.42
N THR A 653 -21.02 -29.15 -11.91
CA THR A 653 -21.49 -28.36 -13.07
C THR A 653 -20.43 -28.34 -14.16
N PHE A 654 -20.86 -28.16 -15.40
CA PHE A 654 -20.00 -28.23 -16.57
C PHE A 654 -20.19 -27.01 -17.45
N TRP A 655 -19.09 -26.43 -17.92
CA TRP A 655 -19.13 -25.17 -18.66
C TRP A 655 -18.16 -25.15 -19.82
N ILE A 656 -18.64 -24.74 -20.99
CA ILE A 656 -17.79 -24.50 -22.15
C ILE A 656 -17.31 -23.05 -22.11
N THR A 657 -15.99 -22.86 -22.09
CA THR A 657 -15.37 -21.54 -21.86
C THR A 657 -14.70 -20.99 -23.11
N PRO A 658 -14.60 -19.66 -23.27
CA PRO A 658 -14.04 -19.07 -24.47
C PRO A 658 -12.58 -19.47 -24.71
N MET A 659 -12.28 -19.80 -25.97
CA MET A 659 -10.93 -19.94 -26.49
C MET A 659 -10.84 -19.18 -27.80
N VAL A 660 -9.88 -18.26 -27.90
CA VAL A 660 -9.60 -17.50 -29.12
C VAL A 660 -8.09 -17.43 -29.29
N GLN A 661 -7.60 -17.95 -30.41
CA GLN A 661 -6.22 -17.83 -30.86
C GLN A 661 -6.25 -17.24 -32.27
N LEU A 662 -5.89 -15.96 -32.38
CA LEU A 662 -5.86 -15.26 -33.66
C LEU A 662 -4.66 -15.74 -34.50
N PRO A 663 -4.74 -15.69 -35.85
CA PRO A 663 -3.61 -15.97 -36.71
C PRO A 663 -2.41 -15.07 -36.39
N SER A 664 -1.20 -15.64 -36.35
CA SER A 664 0.04 -14.88 -36.19
C SER A 664 0.41 -14.16 -37.47
N GLU A 665 0.86 -12.92 -37.39
CA GLU A 665 1.28 -12.10 -38.55
C GLU A 665 2.54 -12.65 -39.24
N ASP A 666 3.38 -13.37 -38.51
CA ASP A 666 4.66 -13.94 -38.98
C ASP A 666 4.58 -15.44 -39.34
N GLY A 667 3.40 -16.06 -39.21
CA GLY A 667 3.19 -17.49 -39.44
C GLY A 667 3.92 -18.44 -38.46
N LYS A 668 4.60 -17.92 -37.43
CA LYS A 668 5.42 -18.70 -36.48
C LYS A 668 4.73 -18.97 -35.12
N GLY A 669 3.39 -18.98 -35.10
CA GLY A 669 2.57 -19.18 -33.90
C GLY A 669 1.92 -20.58 -33.80
N GLN A 670 1.17 -20.80 -32.70
CA GLN A 670 0.24 -21.92 -32.60
C GLN A 670 -0.84 -21.82 -33.69
N GLN A 671 -1.43 -22.95 -34.11
CA GLN A 671 -2.52 -22.94 -35.08
C GLN A 671 -3.67 -22.04 -34.59
N PRO A 672 -4.23 -21.18 -35.46
CA PRO A 672 -5.31 -20.29 -35.04
C PRO A 672 -6.57 -21.09 -34.70
N PHE A 673 -7.28 -20.62 -33.69
CA PHE A 673 -8.58 -21.11 -33.27
C PHE A 673 -9.51 -19.91 -33.12
N VAL A 674 -10.30 -19.64 -34.16
CA VAL A 674 -11.23 -18.51 -34.20
C VAL A 674 -12.63 -19.06 -34.42
N HIS A 675 -13.53 -18.81 -33.46
CA HIS A 675 -14.90 -19.30 -33.51
C HIS A 675 -15.88 -18.14 -33.26
N PRO A 676 -16.88 -17.90 -34.15
CA PRO A 676 -17.78 -16.74 -34.10
C PRO A 676 -18.49 -16.53 -32.75
N VAL A 677 -18.90 -17.63 -32.08
CA VAL A 677 -19.62 -17.56 -30.79
C VAL A 677 -18.89 -16.74 -29.72
N TRP A 678 -17.56 -16.71 -29.74
CA TRP A 678 -16.73 -16.04 -28.73
C TRP A 678 -16.54 -14.54 -29.02
N PHE A 679 -17.13 -14.06 -30.11
CA PHE A 679 -17.13 -12.66 -30.55
C PHE A 679 -18.56 -12.07 -30.58
N LEU A 680 -19.58 -12.84 -30.19
CA LEU A 680 -20.94 -12.36 -30.03
C LEU A 680 -21.02 -11.32 -28.93
N GLN A 681 -21.82 -10.28 -29.16
CA GLN A 681 -22.11 -9.28 -28.13
C GLN A 681 -23.42 -9.61 -27.41
N ALA A 682 -23.46 -9.29 -26.12
CA ALA A 682 -24.67 -9.42 -25.33
C ALA A 682 -25.45 -8.10 -25.34
N SER A 683 -26.76 -8.15 -25.59
CA SER A 683 -27.68 -7.01 -25.44
C SER A 683 -28.60 -7.21 -24.24
N SER A 684 -28.97 -6.12 -23.58
CA SER A 684 -30.04 -6.09 -22.56
C SER A 684 -31.42 -5.74 -23.15
N ASP A 685 -31.46 -5.33 -24.42
CA ASP A 685 -32.69 -5.03 -25.14
C ASP A 685 -33.13 -6.26 -25.94
N GLU A 686 -34.29 -6.83 -25.58
CA GLU A 686 -34.87 -7.99 -26.26
C GLU A 686 -35.25 -7.69 -27.72
N GLN A 687 -35.45 -6.43 -28.09
CA GLN A 687 -35.81 -6.03 -29.46
C GLN A 687 -34.63 -6.12 -30.42
N ASP A 688 -33.40 -5.89 -29.94
CA ASP A 688 -32.17 -5.91 -30.74
C ASP A 688 -31.55 -7.31 -30.85
N VAL A 689 -31.98 -8.26 -30.01
CA VAL A 689 -31.48 -9.63 -30.02
C VAL A 689 -31.97 -10.37 -31.27
N ASN A 690 -31.03 -11.03 -31.95
CA ASN A 690 -31.30 -11.87 -33.12
C ASN A 690 -30.73 -13.30 -32.98
N MET A 691 -30.04 -13.59 -31.87
CA MET A 691 -29.54 -14.93 -31.50
C MET A 691 -30.10 -15.37 -30.15
N GLN A 692 -30.56 -16.62 -30.06
CA GLN A 692 -31.11 -17.20 -28.82
C GLN A 692 -30.42 -18.51 -28.45
N LEU A 693 -30.24 -18.72 -27.15
CA LEU A 693 -29.70 -19.94 -26.57
C LEU A 693 -30.77 -21.06 -26.57
N HIS A 694 -30.41 -22.19 -27.15
CA HIS A 694 -31.19 -23.43 -27.11
C HIS A 694 -30.34 -24.57 -26.55
N TYR A 695 -31.00 -25.64 -26.10
CA TYR A 695 -30.34 -26.83 -25.58
C TYR A 695 -30.71 -28.05 -26.41
N VAL A 696 -29.71 -28.78 -26.88
CA VAL A 696 -29.86 -30.02 -27.65
C VAL A 696 -29.39 -31.19 -26.81
N SER A 697 -30.22 -32.23 -26.70
CA SER A 697 -29.83 -33.45 -25.99
C SER A 697 -28.71 -34.17 -26.72
N CYS A 698 -27.71 -34.61 -25.96
CA CYS A 698 -26.60 -35.43 -26.45
C CYS A 698 -27.15 -36.77 -27.00
N LYS A 699 -26.56 -37.26 -28.10
CA LYS A 699 -27.02 -38.47 -28.79
C LYS A 699 -26.74 -39.73 -27.96
N SER A 700 -25.57 -39.79 -27.32
CA SER A 700 -25.10 -40.94 -26.54
C SER A 700 -25.60 -40.96 -25.09
N ASP A 701 -25.88 -39.78 -24.50
CA ASP A 701 -26.39 -39.65 -23.14
C ASP A 701 -27.46 -38.54 -23.06
N LYS A 702 -28.73 -38.94 -22.99
CA LYS A 702 -29.87 -38.01 -22.93
C LYS A 702 -29.90 -37.14 -21.66
N THR A 703 -29.09 -37.45 -20.66
CA THR A 703 -28.98 -36.64 -19.44
C THR A 703 -28.10 -35.40 -19.64
N ILE A 704 -27.34 -35.34 -20.73
CA ILE A 704 -26.51 -34.19 -21.12
C ILE A 704 -27.27 -33.37 -22.17
N ARG A 705 -27.37 -32.04 -21.95
CA ARG A 705 -27.91 -31.09 -22.93
C ARG A 705 -26.90 -29.99 -23.24
N ILE A 706 -26.47 -29.95 -24.50
CA ILE A 706 -25.45 -29.04 -25.01
C ILE A 706 -26.09 -27.71 -25.42
N PRO A 707 -25.53 -26.55 -25.00
CA PRO A 707 -25.99 -25.25 -25.44
C PRO A 707 -25.64 -25.00 -26.92
N ILE A 708 -26.56 -24.42 -27.68
CA ILE A 708 -26.35 -23.90 -29.05
C ILE A 708 -27.00 -22.53 -29.18
N LEU A 709 -26.50 -21.68 -30.07
CA LEU A 709 -27.13 -20.41 -30.42
C LEU A 709 -27.76 -20.50 -31.80
N LYS A 710 -28.99 -20.02 -31.93
CA LYS A 710 -29.74 -20.05 -33.21
C LYS A 710 -30.29 -18.67 -33.53
N ASN A 711 -30.26 -18.27 -34.79
CA ASN A 711 -30.85 -16.99 -35.19
C ASN A 711 -32.38 -17.05 -35.11
N THR A 712 -32.98 -16.04 -34.50
CA THR A 712 -34.44 -15.96 -34.27
C THR A 712 -35.16 -15.09 -35.29
N LYS A 713 -34.42 -14.32 -36.09
CA LYS A 713 -34.90 -13.42 -37.15
C LYS A 713 -34.14 -13.69 -38.46
N ASP A 714 -34.71 -13.24 -39.57
CA ASP A 714 -33.95 -13.12 -40.82
C ASP A 714 -32.84 -12.06 -40.62
N LEU A 715 -31.61 -12.37 -41.02
CA LEU A 715 -30.48 -11.46 -40.97
C LEU A 715 -30.21 -10.91 -42.37
N GLN A 716 -29.81 -9.65 -42.45
CA GLN A 716 -29.31 -8.99 -43.66
C GLN A 716 -27.80 -8.75 -43.57
N ALA A 717 -27.17 -8.45 -44.71
CA ALA A 717 -25.78 -8.04 -44.75
C ALA A 717 -25.55 -6.82 -43.84
N GLY A 718 -24.56 -6.91 -42.94
CA GLY A 718 -24.23 -5.88 -41.95
C GLY A 718 -24.88 -6.07 -40.57
N ASP A 719 -25.90 -6.93 -40.44
CA ASP A 719 -26.55 -7.17 -39.14
C ASP A 719 -25.55 -7.77 -38.13
N MET A 720 -25.39 -7.12 -36.98
CA MET A 720 -24.58 -7.63 -35.88
C MET A 720 -25.32 -8.75 -35.14
N LEU A 721 -24.61 -9.82 -34.80
CA LEU A 721 -25.20 -10.94 -34.06
C LEU A 721 -25.18 -10.64 -32.55
N LEU A 722 -26.37 -10.49 -31.98
CA LEU A 722 -26.60 -10.10 -30.58
C LEU A 722 -27.43 -11.17 -29.87
N TYR A 723 -27.03 -11.54 -28.65
CA TYR A 723 -27.79 -12.46 -27.79
C TYR A 723 -28.18 -11.80 -26.47
N LEU A 724 -29.25 -12.28 -25.85
CA LEU A 724 -29.75 -11.70 -24.60
C LEU A 724 -28.80 -11.99 -23.43
N LYS A 725 -28.42 -10.95 -22.68
CA LYS A 725 -27.70 -11.10 -21.42
C LYS A 725 -28.63 -11.71 -20.36
N SER A 726 -28.28 -12.86 -19.79
CA SER A 726 -29.03 -13.44 -18.66
C SER A 726 -29.03 -12.46 -17.48
N LYS A 727 -30.22 -12.07 -16.98
CA LYS A 727 -30.35 -11.32 -15.72
C LYS A 727 -29.80 -12.19 -14.60
N GLU A 728 -28.70 -11.77 -13.96
CA GLU A 728 -28.32 -12.35 -12.67
C GLU A 728 -29.43 -12.01 -11.68
N GLU A 729 -30.18 -13.02 -11.21
CA GLU A 729 -31.02 -12.85 -10.03
C GLU A 729 -30.10 -12.49 -8.87
N LYS A 730 -30.15 -11.22 -8.44
CA LYS A 730 -29.57 -10.83 -7.17
C LYS A 730 -30.29 -11.64 -6.10
N ALA A 731 -29.53 -12.49 -5.40
CA ALA A 731 -30.02 -13.18 -4.22
C ALA A 731 -30.69 -12.15 -3.30
N VAL A 732 -31.97 -12.35 -3.00
CA VAL A 732 -32.68 -11.57 -1.99
C VAL A 732 -31.91 -11.75 -0.69
N PRO A 733 -31.47 -10.67 -0.01
CA PRO A 733 -30.83 -10.80 1.28
C PRO A 733 -31.78 -11.54 2.23
N LEU A 734 -31.31 -12.62 2.84
CA LEU A 734 -32.02 -13.26 3.94
C LEU A 734 -32.20 -12.20 5.03
N LEU A 735 -33.44 -11.75 5.21
CA LEU A 735 -33.83 -10.93 6.36
C LEU A 735 -33.48 -11.74 7.62
N ALA A 736 -32.52 -11.22 8.39
CA ALA A 736 -32.22 -11.74 9.70
C ALA A 736 -33.50 -11.71 10.55
N THR A 737 -33.95 -12.88 10.99
CA THR A 737 -35.02 -13.01 11.97
C THR A 737 -34.56 -12.39 13.28
N SER A 738 -34.92 -11.13 13.50
CA SER A 738 -34.80 -10.50 14.81
C SER A 738 -35.77 -11.17 15.78
N PRO A 739 -35.40 -11.45 17.04
CA PRO A 739 -36.30 -12.06 18.02
C PRO A 739 -37.46 -11.10 18.30
N GLN A 740 -38.69 -11.52 17.97
CA GLN A 740 -39.87 -10.73 18.28
C GLN A 740 -40.09 -10.68 19.80
N LYS A 741 -40.02 -9.47 20.34
CA LYS A 741 -40.59 -9.11 21.65
C LYS A 741 -42.10 -9.40 21.59
N ARG A 742 -42.58 -10.23 22.51
CA ARG A 742 -44.02 -10.41 22.77
C ARG A 742 -44.61 -9.10 23.29
N SER A 743 -45.69 -8.65 22.67
CA SER A 743 -46.72 -7.84 23.30
C SER A 743 -48.08 -8.21 22.70
N ALA A 744 -49.06 -8.33 23.60
CA ALA A 744 -50.38 -8.92 23.41
C ALA A 744 -51.33 -8.11 22.52
N GLU A 745 -52.36 -8.82 22.03
CA GLU A 745 -53.77 -8.43 21.77
C GLU A 745 -54.07 -6.97 21.37
N GLU A 746 -54.84 -6.66 20.31
CA GLU A 746 -56.19 -7.16 20.05
C GLU A 746 -56.71 -6.64 18.68
N ALA A 747 -57.80 -7.25 18.20
CA ALA A 747 -58.80 -6.74 17.24
C ALA A 747 -58.52 -6.72 15.71
N SER A 748 -58.91 -7.84 15.07
CA SER A 748 -59.51 -7.86 13.72
C SER A 748 -60.93 -7.18 13.74
N PRO A 749 -61.58 -6.75 12.63
CA PRO A 749 -61.91 -7.68 11.54
C PRO A 749 -62.27 -7.11 10.13
N LYS A 750 -62.53 -8.09 9.23
CA LYS A 750 -63.47 -8.10 8.08
C LYS A 750 -62.93 -7.95 6.64
N LYS A 751 -62.74 -9.14 6.07
CA LYS A 751 -62.95 -9.55 4.67
C LYS A 751 -64.14 -8.85 3.97
N LYS A 752 -63.94 -8.47 2.70
CA LYS A 752 -64.93 -8.65 1.63
C LYS A 752 -64.21 -9.03 0.32
N ALA A 753 -64.25 -10.31 0.00
CA ALA A 753 -64.07 -10.79 -1.36
C ALA A 753 -65.45 -11.18 -1.90
N LYS A 754 -65.71 -10.93 -3.19
CA LYS A 754 -66.48 -11.85 -4.04
C LYS A 754 -66.42 -11.44 -5.51
N ALA A 755 -65.77 -12.30 -6.28
CA ALA A 755 -66.10 -12.55 -7.68
C ALA A 755 -67.27 -13.55 -7.77
N LYS A 756 -68.05 -13.48 -8.86
CA LYS A 756 -68.94 -14.54 -9.39
C LYS A 756 -68.52 -14.71 -10.86
N ALA A 757 -67.95 -15.83 -11.30
CA ALA A 757 -68.48 -17.18 -11.51
C ALA A 757 -69.49 -17.31 -12.68
N LYS A 758 -69.09 -18.08 -13.70
CA LYS A 758 -69.89 -18.90 -14.62
C LYS A 758 -69.00 -20.10 -15.02
N THR A 759 -69.19 -21.28 -14.41
CA THR A 759 -69.88 -22.48 -14.97
C THR A 759 -69.40 -22.82 -16.39
N GLY A 760 -68.89 -24.02 -16.73
CA GLY A 760 -68.78 -25.30 -16.04
C GLY A 760 -68.67 -26.42 -17.10
N SER A 761 -68.06 -27.56 -16.72
CA SER A 761 -67.97 -28.85 -17.46
C SER A 761 -67.21 -28.83 -18.80
N LYS A 762 -66.28 -29.73 -19.12
CA LYS A 762 -65.94 -31.07 -18.60
C LYS A 762 -64.44 -31.18 -18.35
#